data_AF-A0AB35RLV4-F1
#
_entry.id   AF-A0AB35RLV4-F1
#
_cell.length_a   1.000
_cell.length_b   1.000
_cell.length_c   1.000
_cell.angle_alpha   90.00
_cell.angle_beta   90.00
_cell.angle_gamma   90.00
#
_symmetry.space_group_name_H-M   'P 1'
#
loop_
_entity.id
_entity.type
_entity.pdbx_description
1 polymer ?
#
loop_
_entity_poly.entity_id
_entity_poly.type
_entity_poly.pdbx_seq_one_letter_code
_entity_poly.pdbx_strand_id
1 'polypeptide(L)'
;MSELLSIVLFLASVAIYASKAGRNTWWFTAILLVLGFFVLLNITLYASNYFTGDGINDAVIYTLTNSLTGAGVRKYLLPGAALVLALAAVFGVLGWVLRRRRHHPYHFGYSLLALLLALGSVDASPAFHQITELVKSQSREGDPDFAEYYREPAKKIPNPKLNLVYIYGESLERTYFDDDAFPGLTPELGALKEEGLDFSQTEQLPGTDYTIAGMVASQCGIPLFAPFEGNASASVSSFFPQNICLGDILKNSGYQNYFVQGANLRFAGKDVFLKSHGFDHLVGAEELKGEVSDPKYRNDWGFYDDTVLDEVWKKYEALSRSGQRFSLFALTVDTHHPDGFISRTCGRKSYSYEGKPNQSFSAVTCSQQHIAALINKIKASPWFKDTVIVVSSDHLAMNNTAWKYLNKEDRKNLFFVLRGDDPQQDTLAVKRSTMDNGATVLDILGGDNYLGLGRSSLSGQSLSGEFLNMKEKIVAWKPDIIRLWNFPKQMKDFTIDRDKKMIAFSGSNFRLPLLVRVSSKRIEPIPESEYSAPLRFQLADFAPRDNFVWIDQCYKMARLWAPELVLSTDWCVSQGQLGGEQKVQAVDKEQWKGKTAFKDTIISTDRYKQNVDMLKIVDDDIRYKADSFVFNVAGAPEEVKKFSGISRPESWGRWSNAQLGNEVEIEFNDPLPQSFDLVITAKAYGANANRPIPVRVGDEEQTLMLGNDVSTTTLRFNNPTRSNTLVIVPPEPESTNEGNILGHSPRKLGIGMVEIKVVERAG
;
A
#
# COMPACT_ATOMS: atom_id res chain seq x y z
N MET A 1 -20.01 15.71 23.97
CA MET A 1 -21.02 16.80 23.88
C MET A 1 -21.25 17.26 22.43
N SER A 2 -20.22 17.31 21.57
CA SER A 2 -20.37 17.75 20.17
C SER A 2 -21.22 16.81 19.30
N GLU A 3 -21.08 15.49 19.44
CA GLU A 3 -21.85 14.51 18.65
C GLU A 3 -23.36 14.63 18.84
N LEU A 4 -23.84 14.63 20.09
CA LEU A 4 -25.26 14.82 20.43
C LEU A 4 -25.79 16.15 19.88
N LEU A 5 -25.02 17.23 20.02
CA LEU A 5 -25.39 18.53 19.47
C LEU A 5 -25.53 18.47 17.94
N SER A 6 -24.59 17.83 17.26
CA SER A 6 -24.60 17.69 15.80
C SER A 6 -25.85 16.93 15.30
N ILE A 7 -26.25 15.85 15.99
CA ILE A 7 -27.46 15.08 15.67
C ILE A 7 -28.73 15.89 15.93
N VAL A 8 -28.79 16.63 17.05
CA VAL A 8 -29.93 17.49 17.37
C VAL A 8 -30.11 18.58 16.30
N LEU A 9 -29.02 19.23 15.87
CA LEU A 9 -29.05 20.25 14.82
C LEU A 9 -29.49 19.66 13.46
N PHE A 10 -29.01 18.46 13.12
CA PHE A 10 -29.41 17.72 11.93
C PHE A 10 -30.93 17.44 11.93
N LEU A 11 -31.46 16.87 13.02
CA LEU A 11 -32.88 16.55 13.14
C LEU A 11 -33.75 17.82 13.16
N ALA A 12 -33.29 18.88 13.83
CA ALA A 12 -33.98 20.17 13.84
C ALA A 12 -34.05 20.80 12.45
N SER A 13 -32.97 20.74 11.67
CA SER A 13 -32.94 21.19 10.28
C SER A 13 -33.98 20.45 9.43
N VAL A 14 -33.98 19.10 9.48
CA VAL A 14 -34.94 18.26 8.76
C VAL A 14 -36.38 18.61 9.15
N ALA A 15 -36.65 18.71 10.46
CA ALA A 15 -37.99 19.01 10.97
C ALA A 15 -38.49 20.39 10.53
N ILE A 16 -37.66 21.44 10.65
CA ILE A 16 -38.03 22.81 10.27
C ILE A 16 -38.25 22.91 8.76
N TYR A 17 -37.36 22.31 7.96
CA TYR A 17 -37.52 22.34 6.51
C TYR A 17 -38.79 21.60 6.06
N ALA A 18 -38.98 20.36 6.54
CA ALA A 18 -40.10 19.52 6.14
C ALA A 18 -41.47 20.04 6.64
N SER A 19 -41.51 20.84 7.71
CA SER A 19 -42.76 21.31 8.32
C SER A 19 -43.11 22.78 8.05
N LYS A 20 -42.12 23.67 7.84
CA LYS A 20 -42.34 25.13 7.83
C LYS A 20 -41.78 25.88 6.61
N ALA A 21 -40.79 25.35 5.90
CA ALA A 21 -40.06 26.09 4.87
C ALA A 21 -40.76 26.19 3.50
N GLY A 22 -41.67 25.26 3.18
CA GLY A 22 -42.41 25.24 1.91
C GLY A 22 -41.55 24.91 0.68
N ARG A 23 -42.15 24.84 -0.51
CA ARG A 23 -41.50 24.31 -1.72
C ARG A 23 -40.61 25.34 -2.43
N ASN A 24 -39.30 25.13 -2.41
CA ASN A 24 -38.34 25.85 -3.24
C ASN A 24 -37.20 24.91 -3.66
N THR A 25 -36.91 24.85 -4.96
CA THR A 25 -35.92 23.91 -5.54
C THR A 25 -34.49 24.22 -5.12
N TRP A 26 -34.13 25.50 -5.00
CA TRP A 26 -32.80 25.92 -4.58
C TRP A 26 -32.55 25.54 -3.11
N TRP A 27 -33.45 25.93 -2.21
CA TRP A 27 -33.33 25.60 -0.78
C TRP A 27 -33.36 24.08 -0.53
N PHE A 28 -34.20 23.34 -1.26
CA PHE A 28 -34.24 21.88 -1.19
C PHE A 28 -32.88 21.28 -1.53
N THR A 29 -32.30 21.73 -2.66
CA THR A 29 -31.01 21.21 -3.13
C THR A 29 -29.89 21.56 -2.15
N ALA A 30 -29.82 22.80 -1.69
CA ALA A 30 -28.82 23.24 -0.72
C ALA A 30 -28.88 22.44 0.59
N ILE A 31 -30.06 22.29 1.18
CA ILE A 31 -30.24 21.55 2.44
C ILE A 31 -29.98 20.06 2.23
N LEU A 32 -30.46 19.47 1.13
CA LEU A 32 -30.19 18.05 0.82
C LEU A 32 -28.68 17.79 0.67
N LEU A 33 -27.94 18.69 0.02
CA LEU A 33 -26.49 18.58 -0.12
C LEU A 33 -25.77 18.68 1.23
N VAL A 34 -26.12 19.66 2.07
CA VAL A 34 -25.47 19.82 3.39
C VAL A 34 -25.79 18.65 4.32
N LEU A 35 -27.04 18.23 4.39
CA LEU A 35 -27.44 17.07 5.21
C LEU A 35 -26.87 15.76 4.64
N GLY A 36 -26.80 15.63 3.32
CA GLY A 36 -26.12 14.50 2.66
C GLY A 36 -24.63 14.46 2.98
N PHE A 37 -23.97 15.62 3.01
CA PHE A 37 -22.58 15.75 3.43
C PHE A 37 -22.39 15.38 4.91
N PHE A 38 -23.28 15.81 5.80
CA PHE A 38 -23.29 15.39 7.20
C PHE A 38 -23.38 13.86 7.35
N VAL A 39 -24.28 13.22 6.60
CA VAL A 39 -24.43 11.75 6.60
C VAL A 39 -23.15 11.08 6.11
N LEU A 40 -22.57 11.57 5.01
CA LEU A 40 -21.32 11.05 4.46
C LEU A 40 -20.16 11.16 5.47
N LEU A 41 -20.04 12.31 6.14
CA LEU A 41 -19.02 12.55 7.16
C LEU A 41 -19.13 11.58 8.34
N ASN A 42 -20.33 11.41 8.90
CA ASN A 42 -20.54 10.51 10.04
C ASN A 42 -20.32 9.04 9.66
N ILE A 43 -20.67 8.65 8.43
CA ILE A 43 -20.40 7.30 7.93
C ILE A 43 -18.90 7.08 7.69
N THR A 44 -18.20 8.08 7.17
CA THR A 44 -16.75 8.04 7.04
C THR A 44 -16.08 7.91 8.41
N LEU A 45 -16.57 8.63 9.41
CA LEU A 45 -16.12 8.52 10.79
C LEU A 45 -16.39 7.12 11.37
N TYR A 46 -17.60 6.59 11.20
CA TYR A 46 -17.96 5.26 11.66
C TYR A 46 -17.11 4.17 11.00
N ALA A 47 -16.94 4.24 9.68
CA ALA A 47 -16.09 3.31 8.94
C ALA A 47 -14.64 3.41 9.41
N SER A 48 -14.10 4.62 9.55
CA SER A 48 -12.74 4.84 10.03
C SER A 48 -12.54 4.31 11.45
N ASN A 49 -13.50 4.57 12.35
CA ASN A 49 -13.48 4.08 13.72
C ASN A 49 -13.65 2.56 13.83
N TYR A 50 -14.31 1.91 12.87
CA TYR A 50 -14.36 0.45 12.79
C TYR A 50 -12.96 -0.14 12.59
N PHE A 51 -12.07 0.54 11.86
CA PHE A 51 -10.68 0.10 11.65
C PHE A 51 -9.75 0.57 12.76
N THR A 52 -9.74 1.87 13.07
CA THR A 52 -8.73 2.46 13.96
C THR A 52 -9.12 2.43 15.42
N GLY A 53 -10.43 2.47 15.71
CA GLY A 53 -10.94 2.77 17.06
C GLY A 53 -10.79 4.22 17.49
N ASP A 54 -10.22 5.09 16.64
CA ASP A 54 -9.92 6.50 16.94
C ASP A 54 -10.42 7.45 15.83
N GLY A 55 -11.46 7.04 15.11
CA GLY A 55 -12.03 7.82 14.00
C GLY A 55 -11.06 8.08 12.85
N ILE A 56 -11.11 9.29 12.29
CA ILE A 56 -10.35 9.74 11.11
C ILE A 56 -9.02 10.35 11.58
N ASN A 57 -7.93 9.60 11.42
CA ASN A 57 -6.58 10.00 11.84
C ASN A 57 -5.54 9.75 10.73
N ASP A 58 -4.25 9.95 11.04
CA ASP A 58 -3.15 9.74 10.09
C ASP A 58 -3.07 8.29 9.57
N ALA A 59 -3.46 7.28 10.37
CA ALA A 59 -3.50 5.88 9.93
C ALA A 59 -4.51 5.67 8.80
N VAL A 60 -5.68 6.32 8.87
CA VAL A 60 -6.70 6.26 7.80
C VAL A 60 -6.16 6.87 6.52
N ILE A 61 -5.54 8.05 6.60
CA ILE A 61 -4.97 8.73 5.43
C ILE A 61 -3.85 7.89 4.83
N TYR A 62 -2.95 7.36 5.66
CA TYR A 62 -1.84 6.53 5.21
C TYR A 62 -2.35 5.27 4.50
N THR A 63 -3.38 4.62 5.05
CA THR A 63 -3.98 3.41 4.47
C THR A 63 -4.67 3.71 3.14
N LEU A 64 -5.35 4.85 3.01
CA LEU A 64 -6.04 5.25 1.77
C LEU A 64 -5.08 5.73 0.67
N THR A 65 -3.90 6.22 1.04
CA THR A 65 -2.90 6.78 0.09
C THR A 65 -1.78 5.81 -0.27
N ASN A 66 -1.71 4.65 0.40
CA ASN A 66 -0.66 3.66 0.19
C ASN A 66 -1.18 2.33 -0.37
N SER A 67 -0.26 1.51 -0.84
CA SER A 67 -0.53 0.20 -1.42
C SER A 67 -1.16 -0.75 -0.40
N LEU A 68 -2.39 -1.19 -0.70
CA LEU A 68 -3.06 -2.31 -0.02
C LEU A 68 -2.66 -3.68 -0.58
N THR A 69 -1.60 -3.73 -1.41
CA THR A 69 -1.13 -4.99 -2.00
C THR A 69 -0.76 -5.99 -0.92
N GLY A 70 -1.40 -7.17 -0.96
CA GLY A 70 -1.19 -8.23 0.02
C GLY A 70 -2.04 -8.10 1.30
N ALA A 71 -2.92 -7.10 1.41
CA ALA A 71 -3.88 -7.00 2.51
C ALA A 71 -5.11 -7.90 2.31
N GLY A 72 -5.66 -8.43 3.40
CA GLY A 72 -6.84 -9.30 3.43
C GLY A 72 -8.18 -8.60 3.15
N VAL A 73 -8.32 -7.87 2.02
CA VAL A 73 -9.46 -6.97 1.76
C VAL A 73 -10.82 -7.66 1.62
N ARG A 74 -10.85 -8.97 1.35
CA ARG A 74 -12.06 -9.74 1.03
C ARG A 74 -13.12 -9.67 2.13
N LYS A 75 -12.72 -9.65 3.40
CA LYS A 75 -13.64 -9.59 4.56
C LYS A 75 -14.40 -8.26 4.66
N TYR A 76 -13.92 -7.21 3.99
CA TYR A 76 -14.52 -5.87 4.07
C TYR A 76 -15.48 -5.56 2.91
N LEU A 77 -15.53 -6.39 1.86
CA LEU A 77 -16.38 -6.13 0.68
C LEU A 77 -17.88 -6.12 1.01
N LEU A 78 -18.35 -7.10 1.78
CA LEU A 78 -19.75 -7.21 2.19
C LEU A 78 -20.18 -6.05 3.11
N PRO A 79 -19.44 -5.74 4.21
CA PRO A 79 -19.71 -4.54 5.00
C PRO A 79 -19.70 -3.25 4.17
N GLY A 80 -18.75 -3.11 3.23
CA GLY A 80 -18.67 -1.96 2.35
C GLY A 80 -19.89 -1.83 1.43
N ALA A 81 -20.34 -2.92 0.80
CA ALA A 81 -21.54 -2.91 -0.03
C ALA A 81 -22.81 -2.59 0.78
N ALA A 82 -22.94 -3.17 1.98
CA ALA A 82 -24.03 -2.86 2.90
C ALA A 82 -24.05 -1.38 3.30
N LEU A 83 -22.89 -0.78 3.53
CA LEU A 83 -22.75 0.64 3.85
C LEU A 83 -23.19 1.54 2.70
N VAL A 84 -22.82 1.20 1.45
CA VAL A 84 -23.25 1.94 0.25
C VAL A 84 -24.77 1.85 0.05
N LEU A 85 -25.36 0.67 0.26
CA LEU A 85 -26.81 0.50 0.17
C LEU A 85 -27.54 1.29 1.28
N ALA A 86 -27.00 1.28 2.50
CA ALA A 86 -27.53 2.08 3.61
C ALA A 86 -27.46 3.58 3.31
N LEU A 87 -26.36 4.06 2.74
CA LEU A 87 -26.20 5.45 2.29
C LEU A 87 -27.27 5.84 1.27
N ALA A 88 -27.47 5.02 0.23
CA ALA A 88 -28.47 5.26 -0.80
C ALA A 88 -29.89 5.29 -0.20
N ALA A 89 -30.20 4.38 0.72
CA ALA A 89 -31.48 4.34 1.43
C ALA A 89 -31.70 5.59 2.30
N VAL A 90 -30.70 5.99 3.10
CA VAL A 90 -30.78 7.21 3.94
C VAL A 90 -30.98 8.44 3.07
N PHE A 91 -30.24 8.58 1.97
CA PHE A 91 -30.39 9.71 1.05
C PHE A 91 -31.76 9.74 0.38
N GLY A 92 -32.28 8.57 -0.03
CA GLY A 92 -33.63 8.42 -0.57
C GLY A 92 -34.73 8.80 0.42
N VAL A 93 -34.61 8.34 1.67
CA VAL A 93 -35.54 8.68 2.77
C VAL A 93 -35.47 10.17 3.10
N LEU A 94 -34.27 10.74 3.20
CA LEU A 94 -34.06 12.17 3.46
C LEU A 94 -34.74 13.00 2.35
N GLY A 95 -34.49 12.67 1.08
CA GLY A 95 -35.12 13.32 -0.06
C GLY A 95 -36.64 13.20 -0.06
N TRP A 96 -37.18 12.05 0.35
CA TRP A 96 -38.62 11.84 0.51
C TRP A 96 -39.22 12.67 1.66
N VAL A 97 -38.60 12.67 2.85
CA VAL A 97 -39.06 13.43 4.03
C VAL A 97 -39.10 14.92 3.72
N LEU A 98 -38.03 15.47 3.15
CA LEU A 98 -37.94 16.88 2.79
C LEU A 98 -38.96 17.28 1.70
N ARG A 99 -39.51 16.31 0.95
CA ARG A 99 -40.55 16.53 -0.09
C ARG A 99 -41.97 16.12 0.33
N ARG A 100 -42.17 15.55 1.52
CA ARG A 100 -43.43 14.90 1.92
C ARG A 100 -44.60 15.88 2.06
N ARG A 101 -44.37 17.14 2.42
CA ARG A 101 -45.43 18.16 2.62
C ARG A 101 -45.44 19.20 1.50
N ARG A 102 -46.13 18.87 0.41
CA ARG A 102 -46.19 19.68 -0.83
C ARG A 102 -47.09 20.93 -0.79
N HIS A 103 -47.82 21.16 0.30
CA HIS A 103 -48.94 22.13 0.34
C HIS A 103 -48.67 23.44 1.11
N HIS A 104 -47.47 23.66 1.67
CA HIS A 104 -47.13 24.92 2.34
C HIS A 104 -46.46 25.92 1.38
N PRO A 105 -46.86 27.21 1.43
CA PRO A 105 -46.17 28.27 0.69
C PRO A 105 -44.75 28.42 1.20
N TYR A 106 -43.85 28.79 0.29
CA TYR A 106 -42.45 29.02 0.58
C TYR A 106 -42.26 30.11 1.67
N HIS A 107 -41.34 29.86 2.61
CA HIS A 107 -40.95 30.80 3.64
C HIS A 107 -39.42 30.90 3.74
N PHE A 108 -38.88 32.07 3.36
CA PHE A 108 -37.43 32.32 3.36
C PHE A 108 -36.81 32.11 4.75
N GLY A 109 -37.41 32.66 5.81
CA GLY A 109 -36.82 32.62 7.16
C GLY A 109 -36.66 31.19 7.71
N TYR A 110 -37.62 30.29 7.45
CA TYR A 110 -37.53 28.89 7.89
C TYR A 110 -36.56 28.09 7.03
N SER A 111 -36.46 28.41 5.73
CA SER A 111 -35.46 27.80 4.84
C SER A 111 -34.05 28.17 5.25
N LEU A 112 -33.82 29.46 5.56
CA LEU A 112 -32.54 29.96 6.06
C LEU A 112 -32.20 29.34 7.42
N LEU A 113 -33.15 29.30 8.36
CA LEU A 113 -32.94 28.65 9.65
C LEU A 113 -32.59 27.16 9.51
N ALA A 114 -33.30 26.43 8.65
CA ALA A 114 -32.99 25.02 8.39
C ALA A 114 -31.59 24.85 7.79
N LEU A 115 -31.16 25.72 6.87
CA LEU A 115 -29.82 25.69 6.32
C LEU A 115 -28.76 25.99 7.38
N LEU A 116 -28.96 27.01 8.23
CA LEU A 116 -28.04 27.34 9.33
C LEU A 116 -27.91 26.19 10.33
N LEU A 117 -29.01 25.49 10.63
CA LEU A 117 -28.98 24.29 11.47
C LEU A 117 -28.28 23.12 10.79
N ALA A 118 -28.46 22.94 9.47
CA ALA A 118 -27.74 21.93 8.70
C ALA A 118 -26.22 22.21 8.71
N LEU A 119 -25.82 23.47 8.48
CA LEU A 119 -24.42 23.88 8.56
C LEU A 119 -23.85 23.71 9.97
N GLY A 120 -24.62 24.10 11.00
CA GLY A 120 -24.24 23.87 12.39
C GLY A 120 -24.10 22.39 12.75
N SER A 121 -24.90 21.50 12.13
CA SER A 121 -24.74 20.06 12.31
C SER A 121 -23.42 19.54 11.75
N VAL A 122 -22.98 20.06 10.60
CA VAL A 122 -21.68 19.73 10.01
C VAL A 122 -20.55 20.25 10.88
N ASP A 123 -20.60 21.53 11.27
CA ASP A 123 -19.59 22.18 12.08
C ASP A 123 -19.40 21.49 13.44
N ALA A 124 -20.49 21.13 14.12
CA ALA A 124 -20.44 20.41 15.39
C ALA A 124 -20.09 18.92 15.27
N SER A 125 -19.97 18.36 14.06
CA SER A 125 -19.73 16.94 13.88
C SER A 125 -18.27 16.57 14.23
N PRO A 126 -18.04 15.46 14.95
CA PRO A 126 -16.67 15.00 15.25
C PRO A 126 -15.85 14.73 14.00
N ALA A 127 -16.49 14.21 12.95
CA ALA A 127 -15.87 13.92 11.66
C ALA A 127 -15.28 15.19 11.02
N PHE A 128 -16.06 16.27 10.98
CA PHE A 128 -15.60 17.55 10.43
C PHE A 128 -14.44 18.13 11.25
N HIS A 129 -14.52 18.07 12.59
CA HIS A 129 -13.43 18.52 13.45
C HIS A 129 -12.14 17.72 13.24
N GLN A 130 -12.22 16.39 13.20
CA GLN A 130 -11.05 15.52 12.97
C GLN A 130 -10.39 15.81 11.61
N ILE A 131 -11.18 15.89 10.54
CA ILE A 131 -10.67 16.26 9.20
C ILE A 131 -10.04 17.66 9.23
N THR A 132 -10.70 18.63 9.86
CA THR A 132 -10.22 20.01 9.94
C THR A 132 -8.91 20.12 10.70
N GLU A 133 -8.77 19.43 11.84
CA GLU A 133 -7.51 19.37 12.60
C GLU A 133 -6.40 18.67 11.82
N LEU A 134 -6.72 17.60 11.09
CA LEU A 134 -5.75 16.92 10.24
C LEU A 134 -5.22 17.84 9.13
N VAL A 135 -6.11 18.59 8.46
CA VAL A 135 -5.74 19.57 7.43
C VAL A 135 -4.94 20.74 8.01
N LYS A 136 -5.38 21.30 9.14
CA LYS A 136 -4.67 22.38 9.84
C LYS A 136 -3.28 21.96 10.30
N SER A 137 -3.14 20.78 10.89
CA SER A 137 -1.86 20.28 11.42
C SER A 137 -0.78 20.09 10.34
N GLN A 138 -1.14 19.82 9.08
CA GLN A 138 -0.15 19.77 7.99
C GLN A 138 0.17 21.13 7.37
N SER A 139 -0.73 22.11 7.46
CA SER A 139 -0.63 23.41 6.76
C SER A 139 -0.08 24.54 7.62
N ARG A 140 0.07 24.33 8.93
CA ARG A 140 0.71 25.31 9.83
C ARG A 140 2.20 25.47 9.50
N GLU A 141 2.73 26.66 9.78
CA GLU A 141 4.18 26.83 9.89
C GLU A 141 4.68 25.98 11.06
N GLY A 142 5.88 25.39 10.90
CA GLY A 142 6.46 24.54 11.93
C GLY A 142 6.79 25.29 13.22
N ASP A 143 6.91 24.56 14.31
CA ASP A 143 7.38 25.12 15.58
C ASP A 143 8.91 25.31 15.53
N PRO A 144 9.43 26.53 15.75
CA PRO A 144 10.86 26.81 15.62
C PRO A 144 11.75 25.96 16.54
N ASP A 145 11.23 25.36 17.60
CA ASP A 145 12.01 24.55 18.54
C ASP A 145 12.23 23.09 18.11
N PHE A 146 11.61 22.60 17.03
CA PHE A 146 11.84 21.23 16.53
C PHE A 146 13.33 20.92 16.36
N ALA A 147 14.07 21.87 15.78
CA ALA A 147 15.50 21.75 15.52
C ALA A 147 16.35 21.71 16.81
N GLU A 148 15.83 22.16 17.94
CA GLU A 148 16.50 22.10 19.25
C GLU A 148 16.46 20.67 19.82
N TYR A 149 15.36 19.95 19.59
CA TYR A 149 15.13 18.61 20.14
C TYR A 149 15.53 17.48 19.18
N TYR A 150 15.54 17.72 17.88
CA TYR A 150 15.97 16.72 16.90
C TYR A 150 17.50 16.54 16.95
N ARG A 151 17.98 15.31 17.21
CA ARG A 151 19.41 14.99 17.28
C ARG A 151 19.79 13.89 16.31
N GLU A 152 20.80 14.17 15.47
CA GLU A 152 21.41 13.17 14.60
C GLU A 152 22.47 12.36 15.35
N PRO A 153 22.35 11.03 15.41
CA PRO A 153 23.34 10.17 16.05
C PRO A 153 24.60 10.01 15.19
N ALA A 154 25.66 9.50 15.81
CA ALA A 154 26.80 8.96 15.11
C ALA A 154 26.38 7.82 14.16
N LYS A 155 26.97 7.80 12.96
CA LYS A 155 26.65 6.83 11.91
C LYS A 155 27.14 5.41 12.20
N LYS A 156 27.92 5.20 13.27
CA LYS A 156 28.53 3.92 13.63
C LYS A 156 28.64 3.78 15.15
N ILE A 157 28.52 2.54 15.61
CA ILE A 157 28.89 2.12 16.95
C ILE A 157 30.42 1.98 16.99
N PRO A 158 31.15 2.58 17.96
CA PRO A 158 32.61 2.51 18.00
C PRO A 158 33.18 1.09 18.13
N ASN A 159 32.60 0.28 19.03
CA ASN A 159 33.11 -1.07 19.35
C ASN A 159 31.97 -2.11 19.44
N PRO A 160 31.25 -2.39 18.35
CA PRO A 160 30.09 -3.27 18.37
C PRO A 160 30.48 -4.73 18.65
N LYS A 161 29.86 -5.34 19.67
CA LYS A 161 30.12 -6.72 20.10
C LYS A 161 28.89 -7.63 20.09
N LEU A 162 27.71 -7.08 20.34
CA LEU A 162 26.50 -7.86 20.57
C LEU A 162 25.68 -8.04 19.30
N ASN A 163 25.02 -9.18 19.14
CA ASN A 163 23.97 -9.39 18.17
C ASN A 163 22.64 -8.82 18.69
N LEU A 164 21.74 -8.48 17.77
CA LEU A 164 20.41 -7.96 18.10
C LEU A 164 19.34 -8.90 17.54
N VAL A 165 18.41 -9.35 18.40
CA VAL A 165 17.14 -9.94 17.99
C VAL A 165 16.03 -8.99 18.43
N TYR A 166 15.27 -8.46 17.49
CA TYR A 166 14.21 -7.49 17.78
C TYR A 166 12.87 -8.06 17.32
N ILE A 167 11.93 -8.27 18.23
CA ILE A 167 10.63 -8.86 17.95
C ILE A 167 9.56 -7.78 18.13
N TYR A 168 8.97 -7.36 17.00
CA TYR A 168 7.74 -6.60 17.00
C TYR A 168 6.56 -7.55 17.20
N GLY A 169 5.86 -7.39 18.32
CA GLY A 169 4.57 -8.02 18.56
C GLY A 169 3.46 -7.16 17.98
N GLU A 170 2.86 -7.59 16.87
CA GLU A 170 1.73 -6.91 16.22
C GLU A 170 0.62 -6.62 17.24
N SER A 171 0.25 -5.36 17.44
CA SER A 171 -0.80 -4.96 18.38
C SER A 171 -0.61 -5.49 19.81
N LEU A 172 0.57 -6.03 20.19
CA LEU A 172 0.81 -6.69 21.47
C LEU A 172 1.20 -5.66 22.52
N GLU A 173 0.21 -5.05 23.15
CA GLU A 173 0.42 -4.01 24.18
C GLU A 173 0.79 -4.58 25.55
N ARG A 174 1.47 -3.76 26.37
CA ARG A 174 1.85 -4.10 27.75
C ARG A 174 0.61 -4.33 28.62
N THR A 175 -0.50 -3.70 28.30
CA THR A 175 -1.78 -3.87 29.00
C THR A 175 -2.23 -5.33 29.10
N TYR A 176 -1.91 -6.17 28.10
CA TYR A 176 -2.23 -7.61 28.13
C TYR A 176 -1.48 -8.41 29.20
N PHE A 177 -0.46 -7.81 29.82
CA PHE A 177 0.36 -8.41 30.87
C PHE A 177 -0.10 -8.04 32.27
N ASP A 178 -1.17 -7.27 32.40
CA ASP A 178 -1.83 -7.03 33.68
C ASP A 178 -2.64 -8.28 34.06
N ASP A 179 -2.13 -9.06 35.02
CA ASP A 179 -2.76 -10.30 35.47
C ASP A 179 -4.02 -10.04 36.33
N ASP A 180 -4.14 -8.85 36.94
CA ASP A 180 -5.35 -8.46 37.66
C ASP A 180 -6.50 -8.17 36.67
N ALA A 181 -6.19 -7.50 35.55
CA ALA A 181 -7.14 -7.21 34.50
C ALA A 181 -7.41 -8.42 33.57
N PHE A 182 -6.39 -9.19 33.21
CA PHE A 182 -6.47 -10.30 32.27
C PHE A 182 -5.75 -11.57 32.79
N PRO A 183 -6.32 -12.25 33.81
CA PRO A 183 -5.68 -13.38 34.48
C PRO A 183 -5.22 -14.49 33.51
N GLY A 184 -3.93 -14.80 33.54
CA GLY A 184 -3.33 -15.88 32.76
C GLY A 184 -3.35 -15.67 31.25
N LEU A 185 -3.48 -14.44 30.77
CA LEU A 185 -3.48 -14.14 29.33
C LEU A 185 -2.09 -14.36 28.70
N THR A 186 -1.02 -13.86 29.34
CA THR A 186 0.36 -13.87 28.80
C THR A 186 1.40 -14.54 29.72
N PRO A 187 1.17 -15.76 30.26
CA PRO A 187 2.00 -16.33 31.33
C PRO A 187 3.45 -16.64 30.90
N GLU A 188 3.71 -17.15 29.69
CA GLU A 188 5.06 -17.53 29.27
C GLU A 188 5.90 -16.31 28.92
N LEU A 189 5.36 -15.36 28.16
CA LEU A 189 6.09 -14.14 27.82
C LEU A 189 6.15 -13.17 29.01
N GLY A 190 5.15 -13.17 29.89
CA GLY A 190 5.12 -12.39 31.12
C GLY A 190 6.25 -12.78 32.07
N ALA A 191 6.47 -14.08 32.27
CA ALA A 191 7.62 -14.57 33.04
C ALA A 191 8.96 -14.11 32.44
N LEU A 192 9.12 -14.17 31.10
CA LEU A 192 10.32 -13.67 30.44
C LEU A 192 10.49 -12.16 30.57
N LYS A 193 9.40 -11.39 30.52
CA LYS A 193 9.44 -9.93 30.74
C LYS A 193 9.96 -9.60 32.14
N GLU A 194 9.55 -10.37 33.15
CA GLU A 194 10.02 -10.21 34.53
C GLU A 194 11.51 -10.53 34.72
N GLU A 195 12.12 -11.33 33.84
CA GLU A 195 13.56 -11.61 33.88
C GLU A 195 14.43 -10.51 33.25
N GLY A 196 13.82 -9.48 32.65
CA GLY A 196 14.51 -8.45 31.88
C GLY A 196 14.33 -7.03 32.42
N LEU A 197 14.72 -6.07 31.58
CA LEU A 197 14.43 -4.65 31.77
C LEU A 197 13.07 -4.33 31.13
N ASP A 198 12.02 -4.19 31.95
CA ASP A 198 10.65 -3.83 31.51
C ASP A 198 10.42 -2.32 31.65
N PHE A 199 10.00 -1.65 30.58
CA PHE A 199 9.72 -0.21 30.62
C PHE A 199 8.21 0.04 30.62
N SER A 200 7.67 0.28 31.82
CA SER A 200 6.24 0.15 32.08
C SER A 200 5.38 1.34 31.63
N GLN A 201 5.99 2.47 31.30
CA GLN A 201 5.30 3.73 30.98
C GLN A 201 5.55 4.19 29.53
N THR A 202 5.59 3.24 28.59
CA THR A 202 5.75 3.53 27.15
C THR A 202 4.40 3.95 26.54
N GLU A 203 4.25 5.23 26.24
CA GLU A 203 3.04 5.78 25.63
C GLU A 203 3.04 5.68 24.09
N GLN A 204 1.83 5.63 23.52
CA GLN A 204 1.62 5.80 22.07
C GLN A 204 1.38 7.27 21.73
N LEU A 205 2.06 7.77 20.71
CA LEU A 205 1.98 9.15 20.24
C LEU A 205 1.31 9.20 18.85
N PRO A 206 0.80 10.38 18.43
CA PRO A 206 0.29 10.55 17.07
C PRO A 206 1.33 10.19 16.02
N GLY A 207 0.94 9.43 14.99
CA GLY A 207 1.87 8.97 13.96
C GLY A 207 2.80 7.85 14.43
N THR A 208 2.43 7.11 15.48
CA THR A 208 3.12 5.87 15.92
C THR A 208 2.12 4.73 16.15
N ASP A 209 0.93 4.83 15.57
CA ASP A 209 -0.30 4.13 15.94
C ASP A 209 -0.75 3.05 14.94
N TYR A 210 0.14 2.67 14.03
CA TYR A 210 -0.03 1.58 13.06
C TYR A 210 1.34 0.96 12.73
N THR A 211 1.38 -0.29 12.29
CA THR A 211 2.62 -1.12 12.26
C THR A 211 3.84 -0.40 11.70
N ILE A 212 3.75 0.15 10.49
CA ILE A 212 4.91 0.84 9.87
C ILE A 212 5.27 2.13 10.59
N ALA A 213 4.30 2.85 11.16
CA ALA A 213 4.57 4.03 11.97
C ALA A 213 5.28 3.68 13.28
N GLY A 214 4.89 2.60 13.94
CA GLY A 214 5.58 2.04 15.09
C GLY A 214 7.01 1.61 14.79
N MET A 215 7.21 0.96 13.65
CA MET A 215 8.54 0.59 13.14
C MET A 215 9.40 1.82 12.86
N VAL A 216 8.87 2.84 12.17
CA VAL A 216 9.59 4.10 11.91
C VAL A 216 9.94 4.82 13.22
N ALA A 217 8.98 4.93 14.15
CA ALA A 217 9.22 5.55 15.44
C ALA A 217 10.31 4.81 16.23
N SER A 218 10.22 3.50 16.34
CA SER A 218 11.20 2.70 17.08
C SER A 218 12.58 2.65 16.41
N GLN A 219 12.67 2.77 15.09
CA GLN A 219 13.96 2.69 14.38
C GLN A 219 14.58 4.06 14.08
N CYS A 220 13.82 5.13 13.98
CA CYS A 220 14.32 6.45 13.57
C CYS A 220 14.10 7.53 14.64
N GLY A 221 13.32 7.23 15.68
CA GLY A 221 12.99 8.16 16.75
C GLY A 221 12.14 9.35 16.28
N ILE A 222 11.32 9.16 15.25
CA ILE A 222 10.38 10.16 14.71
C ILE A 222 9.05 9.49 14.35
N PRO A 223 7.90 10.17 14.47
CA PRO A 223 6.62 9.62 14.03
C PRO A 223 6.50 9.64 12.50
N LEU A 224 5.62 8.80 11.97
CA LEU A 224 5.33 8.72 10.54
C LEU A 224 4.10 9.54 10.17
N PHE A 225 4.36 10.72 9.59
CA PHE A 225 3.34 11.55 8.96
C PHE A 225 3.59 11.59 7.45
N ALA A 226 2.67 11.02 6.66
CA ALA A 226 2.71 11.14 5.20
C ALA A 226 2.07 12.47 4.76
N PRO A 227 2.64 13.15 3.75
CA PRO A 227 2.01 14.33 3.17
C PRO A 227 0.67 13.97 2.52
N PHE A 228 -0.31 14.88 2.56
CA PHE A 228 -1.60 14.71 1.89
C PHE A 228 -1.53 14.58 0.35
N GLU A 229 -0.42 14.97 -0.27
CA GLU A 229 -0.32 15.09 -1.72
C GLU A 229 0.04 13.75 -2.40
N GLY A 230 -1.00 13.03 -2.80
CA GLY A 230 -0.96 11.92 -3.76
C GLY A 230 -0.42 10.60 -3.20
N ASN A 231 -0.45 9.55 -4.03
CA ASN A 231 0.14 8.23 -3.78
C ASN A 231 1.69 8.28 -3.65
N ALA A 232 2.25 9.42 -3.24
CA ALA A 232 3.67 9.71 -3.15
C ALA A 232 4.35 8.78 -2.14
N SER A 233 3.74 8.49 -0.97
CA SER A 233 4.32 7.59 0.03
C SER A 233 4.55 6.16 -0.49
N ALA A 234 3.64 5.66 -1.34
CA ALA A 234 3.76 4.35 -2.00
C ALA A 234 4.86 4.30 -3.08
N SER A 235 5.44 5.44 -3.45
CA SER A 235 6.31 5.59 -4.62
C SER A 235 7.60 6.34 -4.43
N VAL A 236 7.78 6.99 -3.28
CA VAL A 236 9.13 7.36 -2.87
C VAL A 236 9.92 6.06 -2.81
N SER A 237 11.07 6.02 -3.49
CA SER A 237 11.95 4.85 -3.37
C SER A 237 12.69 4.81 -2.03
N SER A 238 12.52 5.85 -1.21
CA SER A 238 13.09 5.97 0.11
C SER A 238 12.12 6.61 1.10
N PHE A 239 12.08 6.09 2.32
CA PHE A 239 11.52 6.82 3.46
C PHE A 239 12.60 7.76 4.00
N PHE A 240 12.20 8.95 4.45
CA PHE A 240 13.06 9.90 5.19
C PHE A 240 14.56 9.85 4.79
N PRO A 241 14.91 10.14 3.52
CA PRO A 241 16.20 9.74 2.93
C PRO A 241 17.44 10.37 3.57
N GLN A 242 17.28 11.44 4.35
CA GLN A 242 18.37 12.12 5.06
C GLN A 242 18.44 11.72 6.54
N ASN A 243 17.45 11.01 7.05
CA ASN A 243 17.40 10.59 8.45
C ASN A 243 18.27 9.35 8.65
N ILE A 244 19.02 9.35 9.75
CA ILE A 244 19.82 8.21 10.17
C ILE A 244 18.97 7.40 11.14
N CYS A 245 18.67 6.16 10.78
CA CYS A 245 17.91 5.23 11.62
C CYS A 245 18.83 4.14 12.20
N LEU A 246 18.34 3.39 13.19
CA LEU A 246 19.05 2.30 13.86
C LEU A 246 19.61 1.30 12.83
N GLY A 247 18.82 0.92 11.83
CA GLY A 247 19.26 0.02 10.76
C GLY A 247 20.49 0.53 10.00
N ASP A 248 20.54 1.84 9.68
CA ASP A 248 21.70 2.47 9.03
C ASP A 248 22.95 2.38 9.89
N ILE A 249 22.82 2.68 11.18
CA ILE A 249 23.93 2.66 12.14
C ILE A 249 24.46 1.24 12.29
N LEU A 250 23.57 0.25 12.43
CA LEU A 250 23.93 -1.17 12.50
C LEU A 250 24.66 -1.61 11.23
N LYS A 251 24.11 -1.28 10.05
CA LYS A 251 24.72 -1.61 8.77
C LYS A 251 26.13 -1.04 8.65
N ASN A 252 26.28 0.25 8.97
CA ASN A 252 27.56 0.95 8.94
C ASN A 252 28.56 0.44 10.00
N SER A 253 28.07 -0.22 11.06
CA SER A 253 28.84 -0.90 12.10
C SER A 253 29.20 -2.36 11.73
N GLY A 254 28.85 -2.78 10.51
CA GLY A 254 29.20 -4.09 9.96
C GLY A 254 28.21 -5.21 10.33
N TYR A 255 26.97 -4.87 10.71
CA TYR A 255 25.92 -5.87 10.93
C TYR A 255 25.33 -6.32 9.59
N GLN A 256 24.98 -7.60 9.52
CA GLN A 256 24.01 -8.09 8.53
C GLN A 256 22.60 -7.87 9.11
N ASN A 257 21.83 -6.99 8.49
CA ASN A 257 20.48 -6.66 8.96
C ASN A 257 19.44 -7.50 8.22
N TYR A 258 18.72 -8.32 8.97
CA TYR A 258 17.65 -9.20 8.52
C TYR A 258 16.31 -8.72 9.06
N PHE A 259 15.28 -8.83 8.23
CA PHE A 259 13.89 -8.64 8.65
C PHE A 259 13.03 -9.81 8.15
N VAL A 260 12.25 -10.40 9.04
CA VAL A 260 11.39 -11.57 8.76
C VAL A 260 9.96 -11.28 9.22
N GLN A 261 8.98 -11.50 8.35
CA GLN A 261 7.56 -11.42 8.71
C GLN A 261 6.72 -12.42 7.91
N GLY A 262 5.51 -12.71 8.40
CA GLY A 262 4.57 -13.56 7.67
C GLY A 262 3.86 -12.86 6.51
N ALA A 263 3.71 -11.53 6.59
CA ALA A 263 2.95 -10.72 5.64
C ALA A 263 3.77 -10.29 4.40
N ASN A 264 3.09 -9.75 3.39
CA ASN A 264 3.75 -9.24 2.20
C ASN A 264 4.55 -7.97 2.53
N LEU A 265 5.82 -7.92 2.12
CA LEU A 265 6.73 -6.78 2.39
C LEU A 265 6.29 -5.48 1.71
N ARG A 266 5.55 -5.54 0.59
CA ARG A 266 5.04 -4.34 -0.09
C ARG A 266 3.89 -3.67 0.67
N PHE A 267 3.18 -4.40 1.52
CA PHE A 267 2.05 -3.85 2.27
C PHE A 267 2.52 -2.71 3.17
N ALA A 268 1.87 -1.55 3.06
CA ALA A 268 2.20 -0.33 3.79
C ALA A 268 3.61 0.25 3.53
N GLY A 269 4.31 -0.19 2.48
CA GLY A 269 5.64 0.32 2.10
C GLY A 269 6.81 -0.17 2.97
N LYS A 270 6.66 -1.29 3.70
CA LYS A 270 7.70 -1.82 4.59
C LYS A 270 8.99 -2.14 3.84
N ASP A 271 8.89 -2.74 2.65
CA ASP A 271 10.06 -3.07 1.82
C ASP A 271 10.88 -1.84 1.44
N VAL A 272 10.21 -0.74 1.12
CA VAL A 272 10.84 0.54 0.81
C VAL A 272 11.54 1.07 2.06
N PHE A 273 10.82 1.21 3.18
CA PHE A 273 11.40 1.72 4.42
C PHE A 273 12.64 0.93 4.86
N LEU A 274 12.54 -0.39 4.97
CA LEU A 274 13.62 -1.24 5.45
C LEU A 274 14.84 -1.19 4.51
N LYS A 275 14.64 -1.26 3.18
CA LYS A 275 15.75 -1.11 2.20
C LYS A 275 16.40 0.26 2.24
N SER A 276 15.63 1.30 2.56
CA SER A 276 16.15 2.68 2.69
C SER A 276 17.09 2.81 3.87
N HIS A 277 16.86 2.02 4.93
CA HIS A 277 17.52 2.16 6.21
C HIS A 277 18.38 0.94 6.58
N GLY A 278 19.18 0.48 5.62
CA GLY A 278 20.28 -0.47 5.87
C GLY A 278 19.88 -1.94 6.01
N PHE A 279 18.66 -2.35 5.65
CA PHE A 279 18.28 -3.76 5.59
C PHE A 279 18.41 -4.34 4.17
N ASP A 280 19.30 -5.32 4.02
CA ASP A 280 19.54 -5.98 2.73
C ASP A 280 18.82 -7.32 2.60
N HIS A 281 18.45 -7.94 3.72
CA HIS A 281 17.86 -9.28 3.77
C HIS A 281 16.43 -9.20 4.29
N LEU A 282 15.47 -9.13 3.38
CA LEU A 282 14.05 -9.08 3.72
C LEU A 282 13.36 -10.39 3.34
N VAL A 283 12.63 -10.96 4.29
CA VAL A 283 11.87 -12.20 4.12
C VAL A 283 10.41 -11.95 4.49
N GLY A 284 9.53 -12.01 3.50
CA GLY A 284 8.08 -11.88 3.67
C GLY A 284 7.31 -13.06 3.10
N ALA A 285 6.00 -12.87 2.92
CA ALA A 285 5.09 -13.90 2.43
C ALA A 285 5.47 -14.54 1.08
N GLU A 286 6.18 -13.81 0.22
CA GLU A 286 6.61 -14.31 -1.10
C GLU A 286 7.90 -15.11 -0.99
N GLU A 287 8.89 -14.58 -0.27
CA GLU A 287 10.19 -15.23 -0.04
C GLU A 287 10.02 -16.52 0.76
N LEU A 288 9.14 -16.53 1.77
CA LEU A 288 8.84 -17.70 2.59
C LEU A 288 8.20 -18.85 1.81
N LYS A 289 7.61 -18.63 0.61
CA LYS A 289 6.95 -19.70 -0.18
C LYS A 289 7.87 -20.88 -0.46
N GLY A 290 9.15 -20.61 -0.72
CA GLY A 290 10.15 -21.63 -1.05
C GLY A 290 10.88 -22.19 0.16
N GLU A 291 10.74 -21.57 1.34
CA GLU A 291 11.49 -21.93 2.55
C GLU A 291 10.65 -22.75 3.53
N VAL A 292 9.34 -22.50 3.59
CA VAL A 292 8.44 -23.15 4.55
C VAL A 292 7.96 -24.52 4.08
N SER A 293 7.64 -25.39 5.04
CA SER A 293 7.15 -26.74 4.78
C SER A 293 5.75 -26.80 4.14
N ASP A 294 4.87 -25.86 4.50
CA ASP A 294 3.51 -25.77 3.99
C ASP A 294 3.21 -24.36 3.46
N PRO A 295 3.44 -24.10 2.17
CA PRO A 295 3.21 -22.79 1.56
C PRO A 295 1.74 -22.34 1.59
N LYS A 296 0.79 -23.27 1.82
CA LYS A 296 -0.65 -22.99 1.88
C LYS A 296 -1.13 -22.64 3.29
N TYR A 297 -0.33 -22.89 4.32
CA TYR A 297 -0.68 -22.61 5.71
C TYR A 297 -0.54 -21.11 6.01
N ARG A 298 -1.59 -20.36 5.69
CA ARG A 298 -1.64 -18.89 5.78
C ARG A 298 -3.00 -18.40 6.24
N ASN A 299 -3.02 -17.24 6.88
CA ASN A 299 -4.21 -16.45 7.16
C ASN A 299 -4.39 -15.36 6.08
N ASP A 300 -5.34 -14.45 6.27
CA ASP A 300 -5.66 -13.39 5.30
C ASP A 300 -4.53 -12.36 5.11
N TRP A 301 -3.58 -12.28 6.03
CA TRP A 301 -2.46 -11.35 6.02
C TRP A 301 -1.12 -12.00 5.64
N GLY A 302 -0.96 -13.30 5.88
CA GLY A 302 0.30 -13.99 5.61
C GLY A 302 0.46 -15.32 6.32
N PHE A 303 1.71 -15.73 6.52
CA PHE A 303 2.02 -16.89 7.35
C PHE A 303 1.75 -16.63 8.83
N TYR A 304 1.31 -17.67 9.53
CA TYR A 304 1.09 -17.67 10.97
C TYR A 304 2.39 -17.51 11.77
N ASP A 305 2.30 -17.01 13.00
CA ASP A 305 3.44 -16.69 13.85
C ASP A 305 4.32 -17.91 14.15
N ASP A 306 3.71 -19.09 14.29
CA ASP A 306 4.45 -20.34 14.52
C ASP A 306 5.44 -20.64 13.38
N THR A 307 5.00 -20.42 12.15
CA THR A 307 5.80 -20.61 10.94
C THR A 307 6.90 -19.55 10.85
N VAL A 308 6.55 -18.29 11.08
CA VAL A 308 7.49 -17.16 11.00
C VAL A 308 8.58 -17.28 12.06
N LEU A 309 8.21 -17.54 13.31
CA LEU A 309 9.16 -17.59 14.43
C LEU A 309 10.05 -18.83 14.40
N ASP A 310 9.60 -19.94 13.79
CA ASP A 310 10.48 -21.08 13.49
C ASP A 310 11.54 -20.75 12.42
N GLU A 311 11.20 -19.96 11.38
CA GLU A 311 12.19 -19.47 10.41
C GLU A 311 13.16 -18.45 11.03
N VAL A 312 12.68 -17.59 11.93
CA VAL A 312 13.53 -16.68 12.72
C VAL A 312 14.54 -17.47 13.55
N TRP A 313 14.12 -18.56 14.21
CA TRP A 313 15.03 -19.45 14.95
C TRP A 313 16.12 -20.04 14.04
N LYS A 314 15.74 -20.62 12.90
CA LYS A 314 16.71 -21.19 11.95
C LYS A 314 17.71 -20.14 11.46
N LYS A 315 17.23 -18.93 11.16
CA LYS A 315 18.08 -17.82 10.72
C LYS A 315 19.04 -17.39 11.83
N TYR A 316 18.55 -17.22 13.06
CA TYR A 316 19.37 -16.89 14.23
C TYR A 316 20.49 -17.92 14.43
N GLU A 317 20.17 -19.21 14.38
CA GLU A 317 21.16 -20.27 14.55
C GLU A 317 22.23 -20.23 13.44
N ALA A 318 21.80 -20.09 12.18
CA ALA A 318 22.71 -20.02 11.05
C ALA A 318 23.66 -18.81 11.13
N LEU A 319 23.11 -17.63 11.45
CA LEU A 319 23.90 -16.40 11.59
C LEU A 319 24.88 -16.49 12.75
N SER A 320 24.43 -17.00 13.91
CA SER A 320 25.28 -17.16 15.08
C SER A 320 26.43 -18.13 14.84
N ARG A 321 26.21 -19.22 14.09
CA ARG A 321 27.26 -20.16 13.67
C ARG A 321 28.28 -19.55 12.70
N SER A 322 27.86 -18.57 11.89
CA SER A 322 28.75 -17.92 10.91
C SER A 322 29.80 -17.00 11.55
N GLY A 323 29.59 -16.59 12.82
CA GLY A 323 30.43 -15.62 13.53
C GLY A 323 30.30 -14.18 13.03
N GLN A 324 29.40 -13.90 12.09
CA GLN A 324 29.12 -12.53 11.64
C GLN A 324 28.19 -11.83 12.63
N ARG A 325 28.41 -10.53 12.85
CA ARG A 325 27.46 -9.69 13.60
C ARG A 325 26.18 -9.52 12.80
N PHE A 326 25.06 -9.70 13.46
CA PHE A 326 23.76 -9.56 12.80
C PHE A 326 22.75 -8.83 13.67
N SER A 327 21.79 -8.21 12.99
CA SER A 327 20.52 -7.82 13.59
C SER A 327 19.41 -8.60 12.90
N LEU A 328 18.54 -9.23 13.68
CA LEU A 328 17.44 -10.05 13.20
C LEU A 328 16.14 -9.50 13.76
N PHE A 329 15.43 -8.78 12.91
CA PHE A 329 14.13 -8.21 13.22
C PHE A 329 13.03 -9.19 12.77
N ALA A 330 12.04 -9.39 13.63
CA ALA A 330 10.86 -10.19 13.37
C ALA A 330 9.60 -9.37 13.62
N LEU A 331 8.55 -9.59 12.83
CA LEU A 331 7.22 -9.00 13.05
C LEU A 331 6.17 -10.11 13.00
N THR A 332 5.44 -10.27 14.09
CA THR A 332 4.28 -11.17 14.17
C THR A 332 3.07 -10.58 13.44
N VAL A 333 2.04 -11.38 13.19
CA VAL A 333 0.82 -10.94 12.50
C VAL A 333 -0.46 -11.58 13.06
N ASP A 334 -0.37 -12.66 13.84
CA ASP A 334 -1.57 -13.40 14.26
C ASP A 334 -2.50 -12.56 15.16
N THR A 335 -2.00 -11.55 15.86
CA THR A 335 -2.80 -10.62 16.69
C THR A 335 -3.48 -9.50 15.90
N HIS A 336 -3.30 -9.45 14.57
CA HIS A 336 -3.86 -8.40 13.73
C HIS A 336 -5.40 -8.37 13.76
N HIS A 337 -5.96 -7.16 13.80
CA HIS A 337 -7.40 -6.89 13.79
C HIS A 337 -8.08 -7.41 12.49
N PRO A 338 -9.41 -7.61 12.46
CA PRO A 338 -10.41 -7.30 13.50
C PRO A 338 -10.55 -8.36 14.60
N ASP A 339 -10.12 -9.59 14.37
CA ASP A 339 -10.42 -10.71 15.27
C ASP A 339 -9.15 -11.41 15.80
N GLY A 340 -8.04 -11.40 15.06
CA GLY A 340 -6.87 -12.22 15.33
C GLY A 340 -6.99 -13.65 14.79
N PHE A 341 -5.85 -14.33 14.70
CA PHE A 341 -5.63 -15.64 14.12
C PHE A 341 -4.97 -16.56 15.15
N ILE A 342 -5.32 -17.83 15.12
CA ILE A 342 -4.83 -18.81 16.09
C ILE A 342 -4.11 -19.89 15.30
N SER A 343 -2.80 -20.00 15.52
CA SER A 343 -1.97 -20.97 14.82
C SER A 343 -2.20 -22.41 15.30
N ARG A 344 -1.84 -23.39 14.47
CA ARG A 344 -2.20 -24.81 14.65
C ARG A 344 -1.48 -25.45 15.83
N THR A 345 -0.23 -25.03 16.05
CA THR A 345 0.71 -25.53 17.07
C THR A 345 0.49 -24.91 18.45
N CYS A 346 -0.40 -23.93 18.54
CA CYS A 346 -0.75 -23.24 19.75
C CYS A 346 -1.30 -24.18 20.84
N GLY A 347 -0.77 -24.07 22.06
CA GLY A 347 -1.23 -24.88 23.20
C GLY A 347 -2.55 -24.37 23.77
N ARG A 348 -2.73 -23.03 23.82
CA ARG A 348 -3.93 -22.37 24.35
C ARG A 348 -4.71 -21.69 23.21
N LYS A 349 -5.66 -22.42 22.63
CA LYS A 349 -6.45 -22.01 21.45
C LYS A 349 -7.69 -21.18 21.77
N SER A 350 -8.00 -20.95 23.04
CA SER A 350 -9.16 -20.15 23.44
C SER A 350 -8.91 -19.47 24.76
N TYR A 351 -9.31 -18.21 24.86
CA TYR A 351 -9.36 -17.44 26.08
C TYR A 351 -10.78 -16.91 26.30
N SER A 352 -11.33 -17.14 27.48
CA SER A 352 -12.66 -16.67 27.87
C SER A 352 -12.52 -15.52 28.86
N TYR A 353 -13.24 -14.43 28.62
CA TYR A 353 -13.28 -13.27 29.51
C TYR A 353 -14.74 -12.95 29.86
N GLU A 354 -15.03 -12.72 31.15
CA GLU A 354 -16.41 -12.55 31.66
C GLU A 354 -17.36 -13.67 31.19
N GLY A 355 -16.87 -14.92 31.14
CA GLY A 355 -17.65 -16.08 30.73
C GLY A 355 -17.93 -16.20 29.22
N LYS A 356 -17.28 -15.41 28.37
CA LYS A 356 -17.45 -15.46 26.90
C LYS A 356 -16.11 -15.65 26.19
N PRO A 357 -16.05 -16.49 25.14
CA PRO A 357 -14.86 -16.57 24.28
C PRO A 357 -14.53 -15.22 23.66
N ASN A 358 -13.25 -14.88 23.60
CA ASN A 358 -12.75 -13.69 22.95
C ASN A 358 -11.64 -14.04 21.96
N GLN A 359 -11.88 -13.79 20.67
CA GLN A 359 -10.97 -14.22 19.61
C GLN A 359 -9.62 -13.49 19.69
N SER A 360 -9.63 -12.18 19.92
CA SER A 360 -8.40 -11.38 20.01
C SER A 360 -7.56 -11.76 21.23
N PHE A 361 -8.18 -11.99 22.41
CA PHE A 361 -7.43 -12.52 23.55
C PHE A 361 -6.88 -13.93 23.29
N SER A 362 -7.60 -14.77 22.54
CA SER A 362 -7.13 -16.10 22.15
C SER A 362 -5.92 -16.01 21.21
N ALA A 363 -5.92 -15.06 20.27
CA ALA A 363 -4.78 -14.77 19.40
C ALA A 363 -3.58 -14.23 20.19
N VAL A 364 -3.78 -13.32 21.15
CA VAL A 364 -2.73 -12.81 22.05
C VAL A 364 -2.10 -13.94 22.84
N THR A 365 -2.93 -14.78 23.48
CA THR A 365 -2.49 -15.97 24.22
C THR A 365 -1.58 -16.85 23.36
N CYS A 366 -1.89 -16.94 22.07
CA CYS A 366 -1.17 -17.76 21.12
C CYS A 366 0.15 -17.15 20.65
N SER A 367 0.12 -15.91 20.19
CA SER A 367 1.29 -15.20 19.67
C SER A 367 2.37 -15.06 20.76
N GLN A 368 1.99 -14.68 21.98
CA GLN A 368 2.94 -14.57 23.09
C GLN A 368 3.60 -15.91 23.45
N GLN A 369 2.89 -17.03 23.27
CA GLN A 369 3.44 -18.38 23.54
C GLN A 369 4.57 -18.69 22.55
N HIS A 370 4.39 -18.34 21.27
CA HIS A 370 5.40 -18.56 20.23
C HIS A 370 6.60 -17.63 20.38
N ILE A 371 6.37 -16.36 20.73
CA ILE A 371 7.44 -15.41 21.06
C ILE A 371 8.26 -15.95 22.23
N ALA A 372 7.61 -16.39 23.31
CA ALA A 372 8.29 -16.97 24.47
C ALA A 372 9.07 -18.24 24.11
N ALA A 373 8.52 -19.10 23.25
CA ALA A 373 9.21 -20.30 22.78
C ALA A 373 10.49 -19.96 21.98
N LEU A 374 10.45 -18.97 21.09
CA LEU A 374 11.63 -18.48 20.37
C LEU A 374 12.69 -17.95 21.34
N ILE A 375 12.29 -17.08 22.28
CA ILE A 375 13.21 -16.49 23.27
C ILE A 375 13.87 -17.59 24.10
N ASN A 376 13.12 -18.59 24.57
CA ASN A 376 13.66 -19.71 25.33
C ASN A 376 14.63 -20.57 24.50
N LYS A 377 14.36 -20.81 23.21
CA LYS A 377 15.32 -21.48 22.31
C LYS A 377 16.62 -20.67 22.18
N ILE A 378 16.52 -19.34 22.04
CA ILE A 378 17.68 -18.44 21.98
C ILE A 378 18.47 -18.49 23.29
N LYS A 379 17.81 -18.33 24.45
CA LYS A 379 18.45 -18.36 25.78
C LYS A 379 19.17 -19.68 26.07
N ALA A 380 18.61 -20.80 25.60
CA ALA A 380 19.22 -22.13 25.74
C ALA A 380 20.44 -22.35 24.80
N SER A 381 20.65 -21.46 23.81
CA SER A 381 21.75 -21.57 22.86
C SER A 381 23.06 -21.01 23.44
N PRO A 382 24.24 -21.49 22.97
CA PRO A 382 25.54 -20.98 23.45
C PRO A 382 25.84 -19.54 23.02
N TRP A 383 25.04 -18.96 22.11
CA TRP A 383 25.23 -17.62 21.55
C TRP A 383 24.42 -16.53 22.27
N PHE A 384 23.54 -16.91 23.20
CA PHE A 384 22.74 -15.93 23.95
C PHE A 384 23.60 -14.91 24.69
N LYS A 385 24.74 -15.36 25.26
CA LYS A 385 25.71 -14.49 25.97
C LYS A 385 26.20 -13.29 25.16
N ASP A 386 26.11 -13.36 23.83
CA ASP A 386 26.52 -12.30 22.90
C ASP A 386 25.31 -11.66 22.19
N THR A 387 24.10 -11.81 22.75
CA THR A 387 22.85 -11.40 22.11
C THR A 387 21.98 -10.55 23.04
N VAL A 388 21.46 -9.45 22.49
CA VAL A 388 20.38 -8.64 23.08
C VAL A 388 19.08 -9.01 22.40
N ILE A 389 18.06 -9.37 23.18
CA ILE A 389 16.70 -9.61 22.69
C ILE A 389 15.81 -8.45 23.12
N VAL A 390 15.10 -7.86 22.18
CA VAL A 390 14.12 -6.81 22.41
C VAL A 390 12.75 -7.32 22.01
N VAL A 391 11.75 -7.11 22.85
CA VAL A 391 10.35 -7.33 22.50
C VAL A 391 9.62 -6.01 22.65
N SER A 392 8.97 -5.57 21.58
CA SER A 392 8.28 -4.29 21.52
C SER A 392 6.92 -4.43 20.86
N SER A 393 5.93 -3.65 21.30
CA SER A 393 4.78 -3.38 20.44
C SER A 393 5.25 -2.64 19.19
N ASP A 394 4.60 -2.89 18.07
CA ASP A 394 4.56 -1.93 16.99
C ASP A 394 3.58 -0.78 17.34
N HIS A 395 2.39 -1.10 17.85
CA HIS A 395 1.40 -0.17 18.38
C HIS A 395 0.43 -0.85 19.36
N LEU A 396 -0.43 -0.04 19.99
CA LEU A 396 -1.57 -0.49 20.76
C LEU A 396 -2.59 -1.18 19.85
N ALA A 397 -3.29 -2.18 20.38
CA ALA A 397 -4.25 -2.95 19.60
C ALA A 397 -5.34 -2.06 19.01
N MET A 398 -5.61 -2.16 17.71
CA MET A 398 -6.72 -1.45 17.05
C MET A 398 -8.09 -2.06 17.44
N ASN A 399 -9.19 -1.49 16.89
CA ASN A 399 -10.53 -1.96 17.21
C ASN A 399 -10.73 -3.44 16.84
N ASN A 400 -10.89 -4.27 17.86
CA ASN A 400 -10.99 -5.73 17.79
C ASN A 400 -11.92 -6.27 18.89
N THR A 401 -12.04 -7.59 19.03
CA THR A 401 -12.96 -8.17 20.03
C THR A 401 -12.55 -7.89 21.49
N ALA A 402 -11.30 -7.50 21.74
CA ALA A 402 -10.78 -7.13 23.06
C ALA A 402 -10.88 -5.60 23.36
N TRP A 403 -11.07 -4.76 22.34
CA TRP A 403 -10.97 -3.29 22.42
C TRP A 403 -11.76 -2.64 23.57
N LYS A 404 -13.02 -3.04 23.76
CA LYS A 404 -13.88 -2.49 24.83
C LYS A 404 -13.40 -2.81 26.25
N TYR A 405 -12.57 -3.85 26.41
CA TYR A 405 -11.98 -4.23 27.68
C TYR A 405 -10.68 -3.47 27.90
N LEU A 406 -9.82 -3.43 26.87
CA LEU A 406 -8.54 -2.69 26.91
C LEU A 406 -8.73 -1.21 27.22
N ASN A 407 -9.76 -0.56 26.65
CA ASN A 407 -10.01 0.87 26.88
C ASN A 407 -10.57 1.20 28.27
N LYS A 408 -10.76 0.22 29.14
CA LYS A 408 -11.03 0.46 30.57
C LYS A 408 -9.73 0.63 31.37
N GLU A 409 -8.60 0.21 30.79
CA GLU A 409 -7.28 0.20 31.43
C GLU A 409 -6.43 1.39 30.96
N ASP A 410 -5.35 1.68 31.70
CA ASP A 410 -4.32 2.62 31.26
C ASP A 410 -3.36 1.95 30.27
N ARG A 411 -3.70 2.03 28.97
CA ARG A 411 -3.02 1.28 27.92
C ARG A 411 -1.61 1.81 27.66
N LYS A 412 -0.64 0.88 27.56
CA LYS A 412 0.77 1.17 27.29
C LYS A 412 1.34 0.22 26.23
N ASN A 413 2.24 0.74 25.39
CA ASN A 413 3.03 -0.11 24.51
C ASN A 413 4.00 -0.97 25.35
N LEU A 414 4.24 -2.19 24.88
CA LEU A 414 5.24 -3.10 25.41
C LEU A 414 6.62 -2.68 24.91
N PHE A 415 7.59 -2.63 25.81
CA PHE A 415 9.00 -2.58 25.46
C PHE A 415 9.80 -3.19 26.62
N PHE A 416 10.44 -4.33 26.38
CA PHE A 416 11.37 -4.90 27.34
C PHE A 416 12.60 -5.50 26.65
N VAL A 417 13.69 -5.60 27.40
CA VAL A 417 14.99 -6.06 26.91
C VAL A 417 15.53 -7.19 27.78
N LEU A 418 16.00 -8.25 27.13
CA LEU A 418 16.76 -9.34 27.74
C LEU A 418 18.20 -9.31 27.22
N ARG A 419 19.16 -9.37 28.13
CA ARG A 419 20.59 -9.29 27.82
C ARG A 419 21.28 -10.58 28.26
N GLY A 420 21.97 -11.23 27.33
CA GLY A 420 22.81 -12.37 27.69
C GLY A 420 24.20 -11.98 28.18
N ASP A 421 24.66 -10.77 27.83
CA ASP A 421 25.98 -10.26 28.23
C ASP A 421 26.00 -9.70 29.66
N ASP A 422 24.90 -9.05 30.05
CA ASP A 422 24.70 -8.45 31.37
C ASP A 422 23.23 -8.64 31.80
N PRO A 423 22.88 -9.82 32.35
CA PRO A 423 21.52 -10.11 32.78
C PRO A 423 21.06 -9.16 33.89
N GLN A 424 19.97 -8.44 33.63
CA GLN A 424 19.39 -7.46 34.55
C GLN A 424 17.89 -7.68 34.65
N GLN A 425 17.36 -7.54 35.86
CA GLN A 425 15.95 -7.64 36.18
C GLN A 425 15.51 -6.35 36.86
N ASP A 426 14.74 -5.52 36.16
CA ASP A 426 14.20 -4.28 36.70
C ASP A 426 12.94 -3.83 35.95
N THR A 427 12.05 -3.13 36.65
CA THR A 427 10.88 -2.47 36.03
C THR A 427 11.04 -0.96 36.12
N LEU A 428 11.37 -0.35 34.98
CA LEU A 428 11.61 1.07 34.83
C LEU A 428 10.29 1.80 34.52
N ALA A 429 9.74 2.49 35.52
CA ALA A 429 8.51 3.28 35.40
C ALA A 429 8.73 4.70 34.84
N VAL A 430 9.76 4.88 34.00
CA VAL A 430 10.07 6.18 33.38
C VAL A 430 9.09 6.48 32.24
N LYS A 431 8.49 7.66 32.27
CA LYS A 431 7.59 8.12 31.20
C LYS A 431 8.38 8.26 29.89
N ARG A 432 7.98 7.52 28.87
CA ARG A 432 8.68 7.41 27.58
C ARG A 432 7.71 7.11 26.44
N SER A 433 8.20 7.01 25.22
CA SER A 433 7.41 6.64 24.05
C SER A 433 8.11 5.63 23.15
N THR A 434 7.41 5.12 22.13
CA THR A 434 7.99 4.23 21.10
C THR A 434 9.19 4.87 20.38
N MET A 435 9.26 6.21 20.29
CA MET A 435 10.40 6.90 19.67
C MET A 435 11.72 6.68 20.44
N ASP A 436 11.65 6.34 21.73
CA ASP A 436 12.82 6.11 22.58
C ASP A 436 13.44 4.73 22.37
N ASN A 437 12.71 3.79 21.75
CA ASN A 437 13.11 2.38 21.64
C ASN A 437 14.45 2.23 20.93
N GLY A 438 14.63 2.87 19.78
CA GLY A 438 15.86 2.80 19.00
C GLY A 438 17.05 3.42 19.70
N ALA A 439 16.85 4.54 20.39
CA ALA A 439 17.88 5.20 21.18
C ALA A 439 18.33 4.34 22.38
N THR A 440 17.39 3.69 23.07
CA THR A 440 17.71 2.75 24.15
C THR A 440 18.46 1.52 23.63
N VAL A 441 18.04 0.94 22.50
CA VAL A 441 18.76 -0.19 21.90
C VAL A 441 20.15 0.22 21.45
N LEU A 442 20.30 1.39 20.83
CA LEU A 442 21.60 1.91 20.40
C LEU A 442 22.57 2.10 21.58
N ASP A 443 22.08 2.67 22.68
CA ASP A 443 22.84 2.86 23.93
C ASP A 443 23.32 1.51 24.50
N ILE A 444 22.44 0.50 24.58
CA ILE A 444 22.80 -0.87 25.03
C ILE A 444 23.88 -1.48 24.14
N LEU A 445 23.83 -1.24 22.83
CA LEU A 445 24.83 -1.75 21.88
C LEU A 445 26.15 -0.95 21.90
N GLY A 446 26.24 0.10 22.73
CA GLY A 446 27.43 0.93 22.92
C GLY A 446 27.54 2.09 21.94
N GLY A 447 26.43 2.53 21.34
CA GLY A 447 26.33 3.72 20.50
C GLY A 447 25.90 4.96 21.30
N ASP A 448 25.32 5.94 20.60
CA ASP A 448 24.76 7.14 21.24
C ASP A 448 23.46 6.83 21.98
N ASN A 449 23.11 7.70 22.93
CA ASN A 449 21.89 7.60 23.73
C ASN A 449 20.72 8.46 23.21
N TYR A 450 20.75 8.84 21.94
CA TYR A 450 19.70 9.60 21.27
C TYR A 450 19.58 9.18 19.81
N LEU A 451 18.39 9.36 19.23
CA LEU A 451 18.08 9.03 17.84
C LEU A 451 16.88 9.88 17.41
N GLY A 452 17.08 10.89 16.57
CA GLY A 452 16.01 11.83 16.22
C GLY A 452 15.45 12.55 17.45
N LEU A 453 14.15 12.39 17.72
CA LEU A 453 13.48 12.88 18.93
C LEU A 453 13.58 11.89 20.11
N GLY A 454 13.97 10.64 19.86
CA GLY A 454 14.12 9.62 20.89
C GLY A 454 15.32 9.84 21.80
N ARG A 455 15.20 9.42 23.06
CA ARG A 455 16.27 9.39 24.06
C ARG A 455 16.32 8.03 24.74
N SER A 456 17.52 7.56 25.04
CA SER A 456 17.67 6.32 25.81
C SER A 456 17.01 6.49 27.17
N SER A 457 16.06 5.62 27.45
CA SER A 457 15.43 5.51 28.77
C SER A 457 16.33 4.88 29.86
N LEU A 458 17.60 4.61 29.55
CA LEU A 458 18.58 4.10 30.53
C LEU A 458 19.53 5.20 31.02
N SER A 459 20.12 5.96 30.09
CA SER A 459 21.14 6.96 30.38
C SER A 459 20.69 8.42 30.16
N GLY A 460 19.44 8.64 29.73
CA GLY A 460 18.89 9.95 29.44
C GLY A 460 17.43 10.11 29.89
N GLN A 461 16.92 11.33 29.77
CA GLN A 461 15.51 11.65 30.01
C GLN A 461 14.76 11.65 28.68
N SER A 462 13.63 10.95 28.61
CA SER A 462 12.73 10.99 27.45
C SER A 462 12.05 12.35 27.34
N LEU A 463 11.82 12.82 26.11
CA LEU A 463 11.03 14.03 25.85
C LEU A 463 9.58 13.89 26.37
N SER A 464 9.04 12.67 26.42
CA SER A 464 7.76 12.40 27.07
C SER A 464 7.75 12.74 28.57
N GLY A 465 8.91 12.67 29.22
CA GLY A 465 9.12 13.09 30.60
C GLY A 465 9.44 14.58 30.76
N GLU A 466 9.85 15.28 29.70
CA GLU A 466 10.14 16.72 29.71
C GLU A 466 8.87 17.55 29.44
N PHE A 467 8.04 17.13 28.47
CA PHE A 467 6.83 17.84 28.10
C PHE A 467 5.60 17.35 28.85
N LEU A 468 4.78 18.29 29.34
CA LEU A 468 3.51 17.98 30.00
C LEU A 468 2.54 17.26 29.04
N ASN A 469 2.44 17.73 27.79
CA ASN A 469 1.59 17.15 26.75
C ASN A 469 2.39 16.84 25.48
N MET A 470 3.05 15.68 25.47
CA MET A 470 3.88 15.25 24.34
C MET A 470 3.07 15.05 23.05
N LYS A 471 1.80 14.61 23.15
CA LYS A 471 0.93 14.42 21.98
C LYS A 471 0.68 15.72 21.22
N GLU A 472 0.38 16.79 21.94
CA GLU A 472 0.20 18.12 21.34
C GLU A 472 1.49 18.65 20.73
N LYS A 473 2.63 18.40 21.40
CA LYS A 473 3.94 18.80 20.88
C LYS A 473 4.28 18.09 19.56
N ILE A 474 3.99 16.80 19.46
CA ILE A 474 4.18 16.03 18.23
C ILE A 474 3.31 16.55 17.09
N VAL A 475 2.05 16.91 17.37
CA VAL A 475 1.17 17.52 16.36
C VAL A 475 1.70 18.90 15.91
N ALA A 476 2.29 19.68 16.82
CA ALA A 476 2.92 20.95 16.48
C ALA A 476 4.17 20.78 15.60
N TRP A 477 4.97 19.73 15.82
CA TRP A 477 6.14 19.38 15.01
C TRP A 477 5.81 18.68 13.69
N LYS A 478 4.54 18.33 13.44
CA LYS A 478 4.11 17.58 12.24
C LYS A 478 4.62 18.21 10.92
N PRO A 479 4.55 19.54 10.69
CA PRO A 479 5.09 20.14 9.47
C PRO A 479 6.61 19.96 9.32
N ASP A 480 7.38 20.03 10.40
CA ASP A 480 8.83 19.80 10.41
C ASP A 480 9.16 18.35 10.08
N ILE A 481 8.41 17.42 10.67
CA ILE A 481 8.57 15.99 10.42
C ILE A 481 8.22 15.67 8.97
N ILE A 482 7.17 16.27 8.41
CA ILE A 482 6.85 16.12 6.97
C ILE A 482 7.98 16.68 6.09
N ARG A 483 8.68 17.75 6.51
CA ARG A 483 9.83 18.29 5.77
C ARG A 483 11.02 17.33 5.73
N LEU A 484 11.17 16.42 6.70
CA LEU A 484 12.23 15.42 6.71
C LEU A 484 12.14 14.41 5.55
N TRP A 485 10.95 14.23 4.95
CA TRP A 485 10.83 13.46 3.70
C TRP A 485 11.63 14.07 2.54
N ASN A 486 12.00 15.36 2.66
CA ASN A 486 12.84 16.09 1.71
C ASN A 486 12.35 15.97 0.26
N PHE A 487 11.03 16.14 0.04
CA PHE A 487 10.46 16.07 -1.30
C PHE A 487 11.06 17.15 -2.22
N PRO A 488 11.39 16.81 -3.48
CA PRO A 488 11.88 17.78 -4.45
C PRO A 488 10.94 18.96 -4.62
N LYS A 489 11.45 20.18 -4.47
CA LYS A 489 10.68 21.41 -4.77
C LYS A 489 10.79 21.82 -6.24
N GLN A 490 11.85 21.39 -6.92
CA GLN A 490 12.16 21.68 -8.31
C GLN A 490 12.80 20.45 -8.97
N MET A 491 12.74 20.38 -10.30
CA MET A 491 13.30 19.31 -11.13
C MET A 491 13.76 20.04 -12.37
N LYS A 492 15.00 20.54 -12.34
CA LYS A 492 15.63 21.22 -13.48
C LYS A 492 16.39 20.23 -14.33
N ASP A 493 17.17 19.39 -13.66
CA ASP A 493 17.91 18.29 -14.25
C ASP A 493 17.43 16.98 -13.62
N PHE A 494 17.43 15.91 -14.40
CA PHE A 494 17.08 14.57 -13.94
C PHE A 494 17.89 13.52 -14.68
N THR A 495 18.08 12.36 -14.05
CA THR A 495 18.79 11.22 -14.64
C THR A 495 17.89 9.99 -14.59
N ILE A 496 17.84 9.22 -15.68
CA ILE A 496 17.15 7.94 -15.74
C ILE A 496 18.20 6.84 -15.80
N ASP A 497 18.11 5.90 -14.87
CA ASP A 497 18.84 4.64 -14.86
C ASP A 497 17.92 3.56 -15.43
N ARG A 498 18.18 3.17 -16.68
CA ARG A 498 17.32 2.26 -17.45
C ARG A 498 17.28 0.86 -16.83
N ASP A 499 18.43 0.38 -16.36
CA ASP A 499 18.60 -1.00 -15.91
C ASP A 499 18.06 -1.17 -14.49
N LYS A 500 18.27 -0.17 -13.62
CA LYS A 500 17.64 -0.13 -12.29
C LYS A 500 16.17 0.28 -12.34
N LYS A 501 15.68 0.77 -13.49
CA LYS A 501 14.34 1.33 -13.67
C LYS A 501 14.05 2.45 -12.67
N MET A 502 14.99 3.39 -12.56
CA MET A 502 14.95 4.49 -11.60
C MET A 502 15.08 5.83 -12.30
N ILE A 503 14.47 6.86 -11.73
CA ILE A 503 14.72 8.26 -12.07
C ILE A 503 15.19 9.02 -10.83
N ALA A 504 16.20 9.86 -11.01
CA ALA A 504 16.80 10.69 -9.98
C ALA A 504 16.64 12.17 -10.32
N PHE A 505 16.10 12.97 -9.40
CA PHE A 505 16.10 14.43 -9.51
C PHE A 505 16.10 15.08 -8.13
N SER A 506 16.83 16.19 -8.01
CA SER A 506 16.92 16.99 -6.77
C SER A 506 17.26 16.20 -5.51
N GLY A 507 18.15 15.21 -5.66
CA GLY A 507 18.61 14.36 -4.55
C GLY A 507 17.65 13.22 -4.18
N SER A 508 16.52 13.09 -4.85
CA SER A 508 15.54 12.03 -4.64
C SER A 508 15.53 11.03 -5.80
N ASN A 509 15.26 9.78 -5.48
CA ASN A 509 15.12 8.69 -6.45
C ASN A 509 13.68 8.15 -6.45
N PHE A 510 13.17 7.77 -7.61
CA PHE A 510 11.82 7.22 -7.79
C PHE A 510 11.87 6.03 -8.75
N ARG A 511 11.02 5.03 -8.53
CA ARG A 511 10.89 3.87 -9.42
C ARG A 511 10.10 4.25 -10.67
N LEU A 512 10.46 3.65 -11.80
CA LEU A 512 9.72 3.74 -13.06
C LEU A 512 8.66 2.64 -13.18
N PRO A 513 7.53 2.91 -13.87
CA PRO A 513 7.19 4.14 -14.59
C PRO A 513 6.75 5.28 -13.65
N LEU A 514 6.92 6.53 -14.10
CA LEU A 514 6.62 7.72 -13.30
C LEU A 514 6.02 8.85 -14.16
N LEU A 515 4.94 9.45 -13.67
CA LEU A 515 4.43 10.73 -14.13
C LEU A 515 4.79 11.79 -13.08
N VAL A 516 5.19 12.98 -13.50
CA VAL A 516 5.55 14.06 -12.59
C VAL A 516 4.80 15.30 -13.02
N ARG A 517 3.94 15.85 -12.16
CA ARG A 517 3.36 17.18 -12.35
C ARG A 517 4.36 18.21 -11.85
N VAL A 518 4.69 19.18 -12.70
CA VAL A 518 5.70 20.20 -12.40
C VAL A 518 5.04 21.58 -12.37
N SER A 519 5.30 22.35 -11.33
CA SER A 519 4.91 23.76 -11.26
C SER A 519 6.06 24.62 -10.77
N SER A 520 5.88 25.95 -10.77
CA SER A 520 6.91 26.89 -10.29
C SER A 520 7.22 26.77 -8.80
N LYS A 521 6.30 26.21 -8.00
CA LYS A 521 6.42 26.14 -6.53
C LYS A 521 6.46 24.71 -5.97
N ARG A 522 6.06 23.70 -6.76
CA ARG A 522 5.90 22.32 -6.31
C ARG A 522 6.14 21.32 -7.43
N ILE A 523 6.53 20.11 -7.02
CA ILE A 523 6.56 18.91 -7.84
C ILE A 523 5.76 17.82 -7.16
N GLU A 524 4.96 17.13 -7.95
CA GLU A 524 4.12 16.03 -7.51
C GLU A 524 4.47 14.80 -8.35
N PRO A 525 5.29 13.88 -7.82
CA PRO A 525 5.55 12.59 -8.44
C PRO A 525 4.33 11.67 -8.28
N ILE A 526 3.93 11.04 -9.38
CA ILE A 526 2.73 10.23 -9.53
C ILE A 526 3.17 8.87 -10.11
N PRO A 527 3.24 7.82 -9.29
CA PRO A 527 3.62 6.48 -9.72
C PRO A 527 2.48 5.71 -10.39
N GLU A 528 2.85 4.66 -11.12
CA GLU A 528 1.93 3.58 -11.43
C GLU A 528 1.98 2.52 -10.32
N SER A 529 0.82 2.08 -9.82
CA SER A 529 0.69 0.98 -8.87
C SER A 529 -0.34 -0.03 -9.39
N GLU A 530 -0.30 -1.26 -8.87
CA GLU A 530 -1.18 -2.36 -9.31
C GLU A 530 -2.68 -2.05 -9.14
N TYR A 531 -3.03 -1.10 -8.26
CA TYR A 531 -4.40 -0.67 -7.99
C TYR A 531 -4.68 0.79 -8.37
N SER A 532 -3.70 1.53 -8.90
CA SER A 532 -3.94 2.88 -9.41
C SER A 532 -4.33 2.84 -10.88
N ALA A 533 -5.07 3.86 -11.32
CA ALA A 533 -5.32 4.03 -12.75
C ALA A 533 -3.98 4.17 -13.48
N PRO A 534 -3.80 3.54 -14.66
CA PRO A 534 -2.61 3.70 -15.47
C PRO A 534 -2.21 5.17 -15.65
N LEU A 535 -0.92 5.48 -15.73
CA LEU A 535 -0.42 6.88 -15.74
C LEU A 535 -1.07 7.73 -16.82
N ARG A 536 -1.40 7.14 -17.97
CA ARG A 536 -2.12 7.80 -19.06
C ARG A 536 -3.50 8.36 -18.65
N PHE A 537 -4.24 7.65 -17.79
CA PHE A 537 -5.52 8.12 -17.28
C PHE A 537 -5.31 9.25 -16.28
N GLN A 538 -4.30 9.13 -15.41
CA GLN A 538 -3.97 10.19 -14.44
C GLN A 538 -3.48 11.47 -15.14
N LEU A 539 -2.70 11.33 -16.22
CA LEU A 539 -2.32 12.46 -17.07
C LEU A 539 -3.54 13.11 -17.73
N ALA A 540 -4.56 12.35 -18.12
CA ALA A 540 -5.77 12.89 -18.75
C ALA A 540 -6.60 13.80 -17.82
N ASP A 541 -6.33 13.81 -16.52
CA ASP A 541 -6.95 14.71 -15.53
C ASP A 541 -6.18 16.03 -15.35
N PHE A 542 -5.07 16.23 -16.05
CA PHE A 542 -4.27 17.45 -15.96
C PHE A 542 -4.94 18.60 -16.69
N ALA A 543 -4.84 19.81 -16.14
CA ALA A 543 -5.30 21.00 -16.84
C ALA A 543 -4.47 21.23 -18.12
N PRO A 544 -5.00 21.95 -19.13
CA PRO A 544 -4.31 22.16 -20.40
C PRO A 544 -2.90 22.76 -20.29
N ARG A 545 -2.63 23.51 -19.20
CA ARG A 545 -1.37 24.21 -18.92
C ARG A 545 -0.49 23.55 -17.85
N ASP A 546 -0.94 22.44 -17.27
CA ASP A 546 -0.11 21.75 -16.28
C ASP A 546 1.12 21.17 -16.97
N ASN A 547 2.30 21.51 -16.45
CA ASN A 547 3.53 20.94 -16.96
C ASN A 547 3.68 19.52 -16.42
N PHE A 548 4.16 18.61 -17.26
CA PHE A 548 4.44 17.24 -16.85
C PHE A 548 5.75 16.72 -17.42
N VAL A 549 6.32 15.73 -16.73
CA VAL A 549 7.33 14.81 -17.26
C VAL A 549 6.78 13.40 -17.07
N TRP A 550 6.70 12.61 -18.14
CA TRP A 550 6.18 11.24 -18.14
C TRP A 550 7.25 10.30 -18.66
N ILE A 551 7.64 9.32 -17.84
CA ILE A 551 8.64 8.29 -18.16
C ILE A 551 7.95 6.94 -18.08
N ASP A 552 7.88 6.26 -19.24
CA ASP A 552 7.16 4.99 -19.38
C ASP A 552 7.65 4.24 -20.62
N GLN A 553 7.09 3.07 -20.89
CA GLN A 553 7.34 2.35 -22.13
C GLN A 553 6.88 3.18 -23.33
N CYS A 554 7.69 3.22 -24.38
CA CYS A 554 7.51 4.09 -25.53
C CYS A 554 6.13 3.93 -26.17
N TYR A 555 5.64 2.70 -26.39
CA TYR A 555 4.34 2.45 -27.01
C TYR A 555 3.16 3.19 -26.33
N LYS A 556 3.22 3.41 -25.01
CA LYS A 556 2.14 4.08 -24.26
C LYS A 556 1.98 5.55 -24.64
N MET A 557 3.08 6.25 -24.94
CA MET A 557 3.08 7.67 -25.34
C MET A 557 3.22 7.87 -26.86
N ALA A 558 3.86 6.91 -27.55
CA ALA A 558 4.10 6.91 -28.99
C ALA A 558 2.82 7.07 -29.80
N ARG A 559 1.74 6.40 -29.38
CA ARG A 559 0.43 6.50 -30.04
C ARG A 559 -0.12 7.94 -30.12
N LEU A 560 0.33 8.83 -29.22
CA LEU A 560 -0.12 10.23 -29.20
C LEU A 560 0.83 11.13 -30.00
N TRP A 561 2.13 10.94 -29.83
CA TRP A 561 3.12 11.96 -30.20
C TRP A 561 4.33 11.44 -30.98
N ALA A 562 4.45 10.12 -31.20
CA ALA A 562 5.56 9.51 -31.94
C ALA A 562 5.15 8.15 -32.54
N PRO A 563 4.29 8.11 -33.59
CA PRO A 563 3.72 6.88 -34.14
C PRO A 563 4.76 5.84 -34.56
N GLU A 564 5.97 6.26 -34.91
CA GLU A 564 7.10 5.40 -35.26
C GLU A 564 7.59 4.51 -34.09
N LEU A 565 7.23 4.83 -32.85
CA LEU A 565 7.59 4.08 -31.64
C LEU A 565 6.42 3.24 -31.07
N VAL A 566 5.32 3.08 -31.82
CA VAL A 566 4.07 2.48 -31.31
C VAL A 566 4.19 1.00 -30.90
N LEU A 567 5.23 0.30 -31.36
CA LEU A 567 5.55 -1.07 -30.96
C LEU A 567 6.78 -1.18 -30.04
N SER A 568 7.44 -0.06 -29.71
CA SER A 568 8.65 -0.08 -28.89
C SER A 568 8.29 -0.27 -27.42
N THR A 569 8.85 -1.32 -26.82
CA THR A 569 8.79 -1.60 -25.38
C THR A 569 9.93 -0.97 -24.59
N ASP A 570 10.80 -0.20 -25.26
CA ASP A 570 11.88 0.55 -24.62
C ASP A 570 11.32 1.65 -23.72
N TRP A 571 12.18 2.23 -22.89
CA TRP A 571 11.80 3.38 -22.07
C TRP A 571 11.86 4.67 -22.90
N CYS A 572 10.84 5.50 -22.75
CA CYS A 572 10.78 6.84 -23.32
C CYS A 572 10.45 7.87 -22.24
N VAL A 573 10.83 9.12 -22.51
CA VAL A 573 10.41 10.29 -21.75
C VAL A 573 9.67 11.26 -22.66
N SER A 574 8.55 11.77 -22.17
CA SER A 574 7.84 12.91 -22.75
C SER A 574 7.70 14.01 -21.72
N GLN A 575 7.81 15.27 -22.15
CA GLN A 575 7.58 16.42 -21.29
C GLN A 575 6.86 17.53 -22.06
N GLY A 576 6.04 18.31 -21.37
CA GLY A 576 5.28 19.41 -21.96
C GLY A 576 4.01 19.74 -21.20
N GLN A 577 3.01 20.27 -21.91
CA GLN A 577 1.66 20.59 -21.43
C GLN A 577 0.66 19.94 -22.37
N LEU A 578 -0.45 19.36 -21.90
CA LEU A 578 -1.37 18.63 -22.79
C LEU A 578 -1.99 19.47 -23.91
N GLY A 579 -2.21 20.77 -23.69
CA GLY A 579 -2.68 21.68 -24.73
C GLY A 579 -1.56 22.25 -25.62
N GLY A 580 -0.30 21.99 -25.29
CA GLY A 580 0.90 22.46 -25.97
C GLY A 580 1.49 21.44 -26.95
N GLU A 581 2.78 21.57 -27.27
CA GLU A 581 3.54 20.55 -28.01
C GLU A 581 4.25 19.60 -27.04
N GLN A 582 4.28 18.32 -27.37
CA GLN A 582 4.97 17.27 -26.61
C GLN A 582 6.01 16.63 -27.52
N LYS A 583 7.13 16.23 -26.92
CA LYS A 583 8.18 15.48 -27.63
C LYS A 583 8.48 14.21 -26.86
N VAL A 584 8.37 13.08 -27.54
CA VAL A 584 8.83 11.77 -27.05
C VAL A 584 10.30 11.61 -27.38
N GLN A 585 11.09 11.15 -26.41
CA GLN A 585 12.51 10.86 -26.56
C GLN A 585 12.79 9.48 -25.99
N ALA A 586 13.45 8.62 -26.77
CA ALA A 586 13.90 7.33 -26.30
C ALA A 586 15.03 7.47 -25.26
N VAL A 587 14.99 6.63 -24.23
CA VAL A 587 16.05 6.45 -23.23
C VAL A 587 17.07 5.48 -23.82
N ASP A 588 17.89 6.00 -24.72
CA ASP A 588 18.85 5.27 -25.55
C ASP A 588 20.14 4.85 -24.82
N LYS A 589 20.33 5.32 -23.59
CA LYS A 589 21.51 5.10 -22.75
C LYS A 589 21.12 4.50 -21.41
N GLU A 590 22.02 3.71 -20.82
CA GLU A 590 21.86 3.17 -19.47
C GLU A 590 21.64 4.30 -18.44
N GLN A 591 22.48 5.34 -18.51
CA GLN A 591 22.34 6.58 -17.74
C GLN A 591 21.95 7.71 -18.69
N TRP A 592 20.66 8.01 -18.77
CA TRP A 592 20.13 9.07 -19.62
C TRP A 592 19.92 10.35 -18.82
N LYS A 593 20.36 11.50 -19.33
CA LYS A 593 20.24 12.79 -18.63
C LYS A 593 19.27 13.71 -19.35
N GLY A 594 18.31 14.22 -18.60
CA GLY A 594 17.30 15.15 -19.09
C GLY A 594 17.33 16.48 -18.36
N LYS A 595 16.77 17.49 -19.03
CA LYS A 595 16.42 18.77 -18.40
C LYS A 595 14.95 19.05 -18.62
N THR A 596 14.31 19.63 -17.62
CA THR A 596 12.94 20.11 -17.80
C THR A 596 12.97 21.40 -18.60
N ALA A 597 12.17 21.43 -19.66
CA ALA A 597 12.07 22.58 -20.56
C ALA A 597 10.62 22.75 -21.00
N PHE A 598 9.88 23.56 -20.25
CA PHE A 598 8.49 23.90 -20.58
C PHE A 598 8.49 25.23 -21.34
N LYS A 599 8.24 25.16 -22.65
CA LYS A 599 8.07 26.36 -23.48
C LYS A 599 6.66 26.90 -23.27
N ASP A 600 6.52 28.22 -23.23
CA ASP A 600 5.21 28.88 -23.36
C ASP A 600 4.68 28.65 -24.78
N THR A 601 3.95 27.56 -24.96
CA THR A 601 3.30 27.23 -26.24
C THR A 601 1.86 27.76 -26.27
N ILE A 602 1.36 28.03 -27.47
CA ILE A 602 -0.06 28.36 -27.65
C ILE A 602 -0.87 27.13 -27.29
N ILE A 603 -1.70 27.25 -26.26
CA ILE A 603 -2.60 26.20 -25.80
C ILE A 603 -3.77 26.08 -26.79
N SER A 604 -3.88 24.94 -27.44
CA SER A 604 -5.02 24.59 -28.30
C SER A 604 -6.01 23.72 -27.54
N THR A 605 -7.26 24.19 -27.44
CA THR A 605 -8.36 23.42 -26.83
C THR A 605 -8.64 22.14 -27.62
N ASP A 606 -8.55 22.19 -28.95
CA ASP A 606 -8.79 21.02 -29.80
C ASP A 606 -7.71 19.96 -29.60
N ARG A 607 -6.43 20.38 -29.55
CA ARG A 607 -5.31 19.48 -29.27
C ARG A 607 -5.42 18.87 -27.88
N TYR A 608 -5.76 19.68 -26.87
CA TYR A 608 -5.98 19.19 -25.52
C TYR A 608 -7.08 18.12 -25.49
N LYS A 609 -8.22 18.39 -26.13
CA LYS A 609 -9.34 17.43 -26.18
C LYS A 609 -8.94 16.14 -26.88
N GLN A 610 -8.27 16.23 -28.04
CA GLN A 610 -7.77 15.06 -28.77
C GLN A 610 -6.80 14.24 -27.92
N ASN A 611 -5.85 14.88 -27.25
CA ASN A 611 -4.90 14.19 -26.34
C ASN A 611 -5.64 13.48 -25.20
N VAL A 612 -6.59 14.16 -24.54
CA VAL A 612 -7.39 13.57 -23.45
C VAL A 612 -8.23 12.38 -23.93
N ASP A 613 -8.90 12.52 -25.08
CA ASP A 613 -9.72 11.45 -25.66
C ASP A 613 -8.84 10.23 -25.98
N MET A 614 -7.68 10.46 -26.61
CA MET A 614 -6.71 9.40 -26.90
C MET A 614 -6.17 8.76 -25.62
N LEU A 615 -5.83 9.52 -24.58
CA LEU A 615 -5.34 8.99 -23.30
C LEU A 615 -6.37 8.11 -22.58
N LYS A 616 -7.67 8.29 -22.83
CA LYS A 616 -8.78 7.57 -22.16
C LYS A 616 -9.24 6.30 -22.88
N ILE A 617 -8.75 6.00 -24.08
CA ILE A 617 -9.06 4.75 -24.80
C ILE A 617 -8.63 3.54 -23.95
N VAL A 618 -9.52 2.58 -23.71
CA VAL A 618 -9.20 1.34 -22.96
C VAL A 618 -8.27 0.45 -23.78
N ASP A 619 -7.46 -0.39 -23.12
CA ASP A 619 -6.35 -1.09 -23.77
C ASP A 619 -6.78 -1.93 -24.99
N ASP A 620 -7.94 -2.57 -24.93
CA ASP A 620 -8.45 -3.43 -26.01
C ASP A 620 -9.02 -2.65 -27.21
N ASP A 621 -9.31 -1.37 -27.05
CA ASP A 621 -9.83 -0.48 -28.11
C ASP A 621 -8.71 0.29 -28.82
N ILE A 622 -7.46 0.18 -28.37
CA ILE A 622 -6.31 0.82 -28.99
C ILE A 622 -6.05 0.16 -30.36
N ARG A 623 -5.88 0.99 -31.39
CA ARG A 623 -5.46 0.56 -32.74
C ARG A 623 -4.17 1.25 -33.14
N TYR A 624 -3.29 0.51 -33.82
CA TYR A 624 -2.00 1.00 -34.28
C TYR A 624 -1.65 0.45 -35.67
N LYS A 625 -0.81 1.16 -36.41
CA LYS A 625 -0.32 0.69 -37.71
C LYS A 625 0.78 -0.36 -37.53
N ALA A 626 0.54 -1.59 -37.95
CA ALA A 626 1.52 -2.68 -37.92
C ALA A 626 1.16 -3.79 -38.90
N ASP A 627 2.16 -4.47 -39.46
CA ASP A 627 1.94 -5.60 -40.40
C ASP A 627 1.60 -6.93 -39.68
N SER A 628 1.65 -6.95 -38.35
CA SER A 628 1.40 -8.11 -37.51
C SER A 628 0.80 -7.70 -36.17
N PHE A 629 0.05 -8.61 -35.57
CA PHE A 629 -0.47 -8.44 -34.22
C PHE A 629 0.60 -8.85 -33.21
N VAL A 630 1.27 -7.86 -32.62
CA VAL A 630 2.25 -8.05 -31.55
C VAL A 630 1.54 -8.01 -30.19
N PHE A 631 1.69 -9.08 -29.40
CA PHE A 631 0.89 -9.26 -28.18
C PHE A 631 1.49 -8.60 -26.94
N ASN A 632 2.79 -8.26 -26.92
CA ASN A 632 3.44 -7.67 -25.74
C ASN A 632 3.16 -6.16 -25.52
N VAL A 633 2.36 -5.54 -26.40
CA VAL A 633 1.88 -4.15 -26.28
C VAL A 633 0.35 -4.11 -26.18
N ALA A 634 -0.20 -3.05 -25.59
CA ALA A 634 -1.65 -2.83 -25.51
C ALA A 634 -2.27 -2.52 -26.88
N GLY A 635 -3.52 -2.93 -27.12
CA GLY A 635 -4.20 -2.76 -28.42
C GLY A 635 -3.97 -3.88 -29.43
N ALA A 636 -4.31 -3.59 -30.68
CA ALA A 636 -4.14 -4.45 -31.85
C ALA A 636 -3.88 -3.60 -33.13
N PRO A 637 -3.44 -4.23 -34.24
CA PRO A 637 -3.32 -3.55 -35.54
C PRO A 637 -4.64 -2.93 -36.01
N GLU A 638 -4.59 -1.90 -36.85
CA GLU A 638 -5.75 -1.21 -37.43
C GLU A 638 -6.69 -2.14 -38.22
N GLU A 639 -6.17 -3.24 -38.76
CA GLU A 639 -6.91 -4.27 -39.48
C GLU A 639 -7.78 -5.13 -38.55
N VAL A 640 -7.42 -5.20 -37.26
CA VAL A 640 -8.18 -5.97 -36.25
C VAL A 640 -9.33 -5.11 -35.74
N LYS A 641 -10.56 -5.56 -36.00
CA LYS A 641 -11.77 -4.92 -35.49
C LYS A 641 -11.94 -5.14 -34.00
N LYS A 642 -11.77 -6.38 -33.53
CA LYS A 642 -11.93 -6.78 -32.13
C LYS A 642 -11.15 -8.06 -31.85
N PHE A 643 -10.75 -8.25 -30.60
CA PHE A 643 -10.23 -9.52 -30.12
C PHE A 643 -10.80 -9.88 -28.75
N SER A 644 -10.81 -11.16 -28.39
CA SER A 644 -11.28 -11.66 -27.09
C SER A 644 -10.58 -12.94 -26.65
N GLY A 645 -10.79 -13.37 -25.41
CA GLY A 645 -10.19 -14.59 -24.86
C GLY A 645 -8.69 -14.48 -24.50
N ILE A 646 -8.15 -13.26 -24.46
CA ILE A 646 -6.72 -12.98 -24.25
C ILE A 646 -6.55 -12.12 -22.99
N SER A 647 -5.48 -12.38 -22.22
CA SER A 647 -5.11 -11.62 -21.02
C SER A 647 -4.46 -10.28 -21.37
N ARG A 648 -4.18 -9.47 -20.33
CA ARG A 648 -3.36 -8.26 -20.41
C ARG A 648 -1.95 -8.55 -20.96
N PRO A 649 -1.30 -7.56 -21.61
CA PRO A 649 0.08 -7.69 -22.10
C PRO A 649 1.09 -7.92 -20.98
N GLU A 650 2.06 -8.77 -21.25
CA GLU A 650 3.26 -9.03 -20.47
C GLU A 650 4.49 -8.72 -21.34
N SER A 651 5.68 -8.61 -20.74
CA SER A 651 6.90 -8.18 -21.47
C SER A 651 7.26 -9.04 -22.69
N TRP A 652 6.83 -10.31 -22.70
CA TRP A 652 7.09 -11.26 -23.77
C TRP A 652 5.89 -11.50 -24.71
N GLY A 653 4.64 -11.17 -24.32
CA GLY A 653 3.43 -11.52 -25.08
C GLY A 653 2.14 -11.46 -24.26
N ARG A 654 1.10 -12.20 -24.66
CA ARG A 654 -0.16 -12.38 -23.91
C ARG A 654 -0.57 -13.83 -23.84
N TRP A 655 -1.23 -14.21 -22.76
CA TRP A 655 -1.82 -15.53 -22.62
C TRP A 655 -3.28 -15.57 -23.07
N SER A 656 -3.69 -16.67 -23.71
CA SER A 656 -5.11 -17.03 -23.76
C SER A 656 -5.63 -17.26 -22.34
N ASN A 657 -6.89 -16.90 -22.07
CA ASN A 657 -7.48 -17.07 -20.75
C ASN A 657 -8.96 -17.48 -20.84
N ALA A 658 -9.22 -18.73 -20.47
CA ALA A 658 -10.55 -19.34 -20.48
C ALA A 658 -11.53 -18.74 -19.48
N GLN A 659 -11.09 -17.83 -18.59
CA GLN A 659 -12.01 -17.01 -17.80
C GLN A 659 -12.55 -15.78 -18.55
N LEU A 660 -11.82 -15.32 -19.58
CA LEU A 660 -12.20 -14.19 -20.43
C LEU A 660 -12.94 -14.66 -21.70
N GLY A 661 -12.63 -15.87 -22.15
CA GLY A 661 -13.30 -16.56 -23.25
C GLY A 661 -12.70 -17.94 -23.46
N ASN A 662 -13.52 -18.96 -23.74
CA ASN A 662 -13.05 -20.34 -23.92
C ASN A 662 -12.12 -20.51 -25.12
N GLU A 663 -12.15 -19.56 -26.04
CA GLU A 663 -11.34 -19.49 -27.25
C GLU A 663 -10.79 -18.08 -27.43
N VAL A 664 -9.68 -17.98 -28.16
CA VAL A 664 -9.15 -16.71 -28.63
C VAL A 664 -9.80 -16.39 -29.95
N GLU A 665 -10.49 -15.26 -30.03
CA GLU A 665 -11.16 -14.79 -31.24
C GLU A 665 -10.53 -13.47 -31.69
N ILE A 666 -10.19 -13.37 -32.97
CA ILE A 666 -9.67 -12.15 -33.61
C ILE A 666 -10.53 -11.87 -34.83
N GLU A 667 -11.35 -10.83 -34.77
CA GLU A 667 -12.18 -10.34 -35.86
C GLU A 667 -11.46 -9.22 -36.60
N PHE A 668 -11.34 -9.33 -37.92
CA PHE A 668 -10.74 -8.34 -38.82
C PHE A 668 -11.82 -7.43 -39.44
N ASN A 669 -11.45 -6.20 -39.77
CA ASN A 669 -12.35 -5.24 -40.44
C ASN A 669 -12.78 -5.73 -41.82
N ASP A 670 -11.85 -6.34 -42.55
CA ASP A 670 -12.07 -6.94 -43.87
C ASP A 670 -11.92 -8.48 -43.80
N PRO A 671 -12.56 -9.23 -44.71
CA PRO A 671 -12.29 -10.66 -44.87
C PRO A 671 -10.80 -10.97 -45.02
N LEU A 672 -10.34 -12.04 -44.35
CA LEU A 672 -9.00 -12.58 -44.55
C LEU A 672 -8.80 -13.00 -46.02
N PRO A 673 -7.57 -12.95 -46.58
CA PRO A 673 -7.33 -13.29 -47.98
C PRO A 673 -7.87 -14.68 -48.34
N GLN A 674 -8.22 -14.90 -49.62
CA GLN A 674 -8.75 -16.20 -50.06
C GLN A 674 -7.72 -17.33 -49.90
N SER A 675 -6.43 -17.00 -50.00
CA SER A 675 -5.32 -17.93 -49.76
C SER A 675 -4.22 -17.19 -49.01
N PHE A 676 -3.85 -17.68 -47.82
CA PHE A 676 -2.83 -17.04 -47.00
C PHE A 676 -2.11 -18.04 -46.12
N ASP A 677 -0.95 -17.61 -45.65
CA ASP A 677 -0.17 -18.24 -44.60
C ASP A 677 -0.38 -17.46 -43.29
N LEU A 678 -0.78 -18.18 -42.24
CA LEU A 678 -0.89 -17.67 -40.88
C LEU A 678 0.38 -18.03 -40.12
N VAL A 679 1.24 -17.04 -39.88
CA VAL A 679 2.48 -17.21 -39.12
C VAL A 679 2.19 -16.87 -37.66
N ILE A 680 2.33 -17.86 -36.78
CA ILE A 680 2.06 -17.75 -35.34
C ILE A 680 3.34 -17.99 -34.56
N THR A 681 3.76 -17.02 -33.74
CA THR A 681 4.83 -17.18 -32.76
C THR A 681 4.22 -17.30 -31.37
N ALA A 682 4.32 -18.49 -30.77
CA ALA A 682 3.63 -18.81 -29.51
C ALA A 682 4.31 -19.96 -28.73
N LYS A 683 3.83 -20.18 -27.51
CA LYS A 683 4.15 -21.33 -26.64
C LYS A 683 2.88 -21.92 -26.03
N ALA A 684 2.90 -23.18 -25.63
CA ALA A 684 1.83 -23.82 -24.87
C ALA A 684 1.98 -23.59 -23.37
N TYR A 685 0.88 -23.74 -22.64
CA TYR A 685 0.85 -23.81 -21.19
C TYR A 685 0.36 -25.19 -20.73
N GLY A 686 1.05 -25.78 -19.77
CA GLY A 686 0.65 -27.03 -19.10
C GLY A 686 0.41 -28.17 -20.09
N ALA A 687 -0.73 -28.85 -19.94
CA ALA A 687 -1.13 -30.01 -20.72
C ALA A 687 -1.37 -29.74 -22.21
N ASN A 688 -1.45 -28.46 -22.64
CA ASN A 688 -1.50 -28.11 -24.07
C ASN A 688 -0.16 -28.32 -24.79
N ALA A 689 0.95 -28.49 -24.05
CA ALA A 689 2.26 -28.69 -24.63
C ALA A 689 2.32 -30.00 -25.43
N ASN A 690 2.82 -29.89 -26.67
CA ASN A 690 2.92 -30.97 -27.65
C ASN A 690 1.59 -31.65 -27.99
N ARG A 691 0.47 -30.92 -27.84
CA ARG A 691 -0.86 -31.40 -28.25
C ARG A 691 -1.42 -30.60 -29.42
N PRO A 692 -2.34 -31.19 -30.21
CA PRO A 692 -3.11 -30.48 -31.23
C PRO A 692 -3.94 -29.33 -30.64
N ILE A 693 -3.70 -28.12 -31.12
CA ILE A 693 -4.49 -26.91 -30.79
C ILE A 693 -5.21 -26.47 -32.08
N PRO A 694 -6.55 -26.58 -32.15
CA PRO A 694 -7.32 -26.16 -33.32
C PRO A 694 -7.19 -24.65 -33.59
N VAL A 695 -6.97 -24.30 -34.86
CA VAL A 695 -7.00 -22.94 -35.39
C VAL A 695 -7.97 -22.90 -36.57
N ARG A 696 -8.98 -22.03 -36.53
CA ARG A 696 -10.08 -22.01 -37.48
C ARG A 696 -10.22 -20.66 -38.18
N VAL A 697 -10.58 -20.71 -39.45
CA VAL A 697 -10.98 -19.56 -40.26
C VAL A 697 -12.13 -20.00 -41.17
N GLY A 698 -13.33 -19.49 -40.92
CA GLY A 698 -14.54 -19.99 -41.59
C GLY A 698 -14.77 -21.48 -41.32
N ASP A 699 -14.89 -22.27 -42.40
CA ASP A 699 -15.12 -23.72 -42.32
C ASP A 699 -13.81 -24.53 -42.33
N GLU A 700 -12.65 -23.86 -42.39
CA GLU A 700 -11.34 -24.50 -42.48
C GLU A 700 -10.66 -24.53 -41.11
N GLU A 701 -10.14 -25.69 -40.74
CA GLU A 701 -9.43 -25.94 -39.48
C GLU A 701 -8.03 -26.47 -39.78
N GLN A 702 -7.02 -25.86 -39.16
CA GLN A 702 -5.65 -26.34 -39.13
C GLN A 702 -5.26 -26.66 -37.69
N THR A 703 -4.25 -27.51 -37.52
CA THR A 703 -3.73 -27.89 -36.20
C THR A 703 -2.41 -27.18 -35.92
N LEU A 704 -2.35 -26.46 -34.81
CA LEU A 704 -1.13 -25.89 -34.25
C LEU A 704 -0.55 -26.84 -33.19
N MET A 705 0.76 -27.08 -33.21
CA MET A 705 1.47 -27.82 -32.16
C MET A 705 2.54 -26.92 -31.55
N LEU A 706 2.49 -26.72 -30.23
CA LEU A 706 3.41 -25.85 -29.49
C LEU A 706 4.08 -26.60 -28.35
N GLY A 707 5.37 -26.36 -28.12
CA GLY A 707 6.07 -26.77 -26.90
C GLY A 707 5.90 -25.75 -25.76
N ASN A 708 6.61 -25.96 -24.64
CA ASN A 708 6.64 -24.99 -23.53
C ASN A 708 7.47 -23.74 -23.86
N ASP A 709 8.37 -23.85 -24.84
CA ASP A 709 9.19 -22.75 -25.33
C ASP A 709 8.52 -22.04 -26.52
N VAL A 710 8.86 -20.77 -26.70
CA VAL A 710 8.36 -19.97 -27.82
C VAL A 710 8.90 -20.53 -29.12
N SER A 711 8.00 -20.78 -30.07
CA SER A 711 8.31 -21.27 -31.41
C SER A 711 7.40 -20.60 -32.46
N THR A 712 7.86 -20.55 -33.70
CA THR A 712 7.10 -20.00 -34.82
C THR A 712 6.61 -21.14 -35.72
N THR A 713 5.31 -21.17 -36.01
CA THR A 713 4.67 -22.15 -36.90
C THR A 713 3.87 -21.43 -37.98
N THR A 714 3.90 -21.96 -39.20
CA THR A 714 3.11 -21.44 -40.33
C THR A 714 2.00 -22.41 -40.66
N LEU A 715 0.75 -21.94 -40.61
CA LEU A 715 -0.45 -22.70 -40.99
C LEU A 715 -0.99 -22.16 -42.32
N ARG A 716 -1.34 -23.05 -43.25
CA ARG A 716 -1.83 -22.65 -44.57
C ARG A 716 -3.34 -22.73 -44.61
N PHE A 717 -4.00 -21.61 -44.92
CA PHE A 717 -5.46 -21.54 -45.01
C PHE A 717 -5.92 -21.22 -46.43
N ASN A 718 -7.06 -21.81 -46.80
CA ASN A 718 -7.90 -21.37 -47.90
C ASN A 718 -9.20 -20.83 -47.27
N ASN A 719 -9.66 -19.65 -47.66
CA ASN A 719 -10.82 -18.98 -47.05
C ASN A 719 -11.88 -18.68 -48.11
N PRO A 720 -12.49 -19.71 -48.74
CA PRO A 720 -13.47 -19.51 -49.81
C PRO A 720 -14.75 -18.81 -49.32
N THR A 721 -15.08 -18.95 -48.03
CA THR A 721 -16.25 -18.32 -47.40
C THR A 721 -16.03 -16.85 -47.06
N ARG A 722 -14.82 -16.31 -47.29
CA ARG A 722 -14.45 -14.94 -46.97
C ARG A 722 -14.72 -14.59 -45.50
N SER A 723 -14.41 -15.52 -44.60
CA SER A 723 -14.46 -15.27 -43.16
C SER A 723 -13.46 -14.17 -42.79
N ASN A 724 -13.85 -13.30 -41.87
CA ASN A 724 -13.01 -12.26 -41.27
C ASN A 724 -12.61 -12.62 -39.83
N THR A 725 -12.83 -13.85 -39.38
CA THR A 725 -12.57 -14.24 -37.99
C THR A 725 -11.55 -15.38 -37.93
N LEU A 726 -10.54 -15.18 -37.10
CA LEU A 726 -9.57 -16.20 -36.70
C LEU A 726 -9.89 -16.67 -35.28
N VAL A 727 -10.05 -17.99 -35.10
CA VAL A 727 -10.33 -18.60 -33.79
C VAL A 727 -9.23 -19.59 -33.42
N ILE A 728 -8.69 -19.49 -32.21
CA ILE A 728 -7.73 -20.46 -31.65
C ILE A 728 -8.32 -21.05 -30.38
N VAL A 729 -8.38 -22.39 -30.29
CA VAL A 729 -9.06 -23.09 -29.19
C VAL A 729 -8.05 -23.93 -28.40
N PRO A 730 -7.48 -23.42 -27.30
CA PRO A 730 -6.66 -24.25 -26.41
C PRO A 730 -7.53 -25.34 -25.75
N PRO A 731 -7.26 -26.64 -25.96
CA PRO A 731 -8.15 -27.72 -25.53
C PRO A 731 -8.17 -27.96 -24.02
N GLU A 732 -7.05 -27.78 -23.32
CA GLU A 732 -6.92 -28.09 -21.90
C GLU A 732 -6.36 -26.89 -21.11
N PRO A 733 -7.10 -25.76 -21.00
CA PRO A 733 -6.59 -24.60 -20.27
C PRO A 733 -6.57 -24.89 -18.76
N GLU A 734 -5.46 -24.55 -18.10
CA GLU A 734 -5.17 -24.89 -16.70
C GLU A 734 -5.22 -23.67 -15.79
N SER A 735 -5.75 -23.87 -14.57
CA SER A 735 -5.79 -22.82 -13.55
C SER A 735 -4.42 -22.59 -12.92
N THR A 736 -3.97 -21.34 -12.91
CA THR A 736 -2.66 -20.96 -12.39
C THR A 736 -2.65 -19.53 -11.84
N ASN A 737 -1.71 -19.25 -10.94
CA ASN A 737 -1.41 -17.91 -10.47
C ASN A 737 -0.21 -17.28 -11.21
N GLU A 738 0.31 -17.94 -12.23
CA GLU A 738 1.37 -17.38 -13.07
C GLU A 738 0.93 -16.06 -13.70
N GLY A 739 1.73 -15.01 -13.48
CA GLY A 739 1.42 -13.67 -13.95
C GLY A 739 0.04 -13.17 -13.49
N ASN A 740 -0.52 -13.69 -12.39
CA ASN A 740 -1.81 -13.24 -11.89
C ASN A 740 -1.66 -11.94 -11.07
N ILE A 741 -2.70 -11.11 -11.06
CA ILE A 741 -2.79 -9.92 -10.22
C ILE A 741 -3.21 -10.40 -8.83
N LEU A 742 -2.50 -9.96 -7.79
CA LEU A 742 -2.73 -10.45 -6.43
C LEU A 742 -4.15 -10.06 -5.95
N GLY A 743 -4.91 -11.04 -5.46
CA GLY A 743 -6.32 -10.85 -5.06
C GLY A 743 -7.36 -11.18 -6.15
N HIS A 744 -6.92 -11.47 -7.37
CA HIS A 744 -7.80 -11.98 -8.44
C HIS A 744 -7.85 -13.51 -8.43
N SER A 745 -8.97 -14.07 -8.90
CA SER A 745 -9.11 -15.52 -9.13
C SER A 745 -7.95 -16.05 -10.00
N PRO A 746 -7.46 -17.28 -9.77
CA PRO A 746 -6.42 -17.89 -10.61
C PRO A 746 -6.83 -17.85 -12.08
N ARG A 747 -5.92 -17.41 -12.96
CA ARG A 747 -6.16 -17.35 -14.41
C ARG A 747 -6.24 -18.75 -14.98
N LYS A 748 -6.98 -18.97 -16.08
CA LYS A 748 -7.10 -20.29 -16.73
C LYS A 748 -6.42 -20.29 -18.09
N LEU A 749 -5.14 -20.65 -18.16
CA LEU A 749 -4.24 -20.38 -19.29
C LEU A 749 -4.12 -21.58 -20.24
N GLY A 750 -4.01 -21.30 -21.54
CA GLY A 750 -3.88 -22.34 -22.58
C GLY A 750 -2.63 -22.19 -23.44
N ILE A 751 -2.49 -21.06 -24.13
CA ILE A 751 -1.33 -20.74 -24.98
C ILE A 751 -0.84 -19.32 -24.72
N GLY A 752 0.46 -19.09 -24.87
CA GLY A 752 1.10 -17.78 -24.81
C GLY A 752 1.47 -17.30 -26.20
N MET A 753 0.85 -16.22 -26.67
CA MET A 753 1.04 -15.64 -27.99
C MET A 753 2.02 -14.47 -27.92
N VAL A 754 2.98 -14.45 -28.84
CA VAL A 754 3.97 -13.38 -29.01
C VAL A 754 3.59 -12.51 -30.20
N GLU A 755 3.33 -13.15 -31.35
CA GLU A 755 3.01 -12.47 -32.60
C GLU A 755 2.12 -13.35 -33.50
N ILE A 756 1.18 -12.72 -34.21
CA ILE A 756 0.44 -13.34 -35.31
C ILE A 756 0.53 -12.46 -36.56
N LYS A 757 0.88 -13.06 -37.70
CA LYS A 757 0.97 -12.38 -38.99
C LYS A 757 0.20 -13.13 -40.08
N VAL A 758 -0.57 -12.41 -40.87
CA VAL A 758 -1.29 -12.91 -42.05
C VAL A 758 -0.48 -12.53 -43.28
N VAL A 759 -0.07 -13.51 -44.08
CA VAL A 759 0.70 -13.28 -45.31
C VAL A 759 -0.11 -13.83 -46.49
N GLU A 760 -0.61 -12.93 -47.33
CA GLU A 760 -1.31 -13.34 -48.56
C GLU A 760 -0.38 -14.15 -49.46
N ARG A 761 -0.89 -15.28 -49.98
CA ARG A 761 -0.15 -16.10 -50.94
C ARG A 761 -0.45 -15.57 -52.34
N ALA A 762 0.58 -15.16 -53.07
CA ALA A 762 0.43 -14.87 -54.49
C ALA A 762 0.00 -16.17 -55.20
N GLY A 763 -1.13 -16.10 -55.92
CA GLY A 763 -1.73 -17.21 -56.65
C GLY A 763 -0.94 -17.67 -57.86
#